data_AF-A0A351WEI0-F1
#
_entry.id   AF-A0A351WEI0-F1
#
_cell.length_a   1.000
_cell.length_b   1.000
_cell.length_c   1.000
_cell.angle_alpha   90.00
_cell.angle_beta   90.00
_cell.angle_gamma   90.00
#
_symmetry.space_group_name_H-M   'P 1'
#
loop_
_entity.id
_entity.type
_entity.pdbx_description
1 polymer ?
#
loop_
_entity_poly.entity_id
_entity_poly.type
_entity_poly.pdbx_seq_one_letter_code
_entity_poly.pdbx_strand_id
1 'polypeptide(L)'
;MLRKLFRLVFAICLGLAGSCEHKPQTSFLREEAEVLLCTPPNTLTPDDNAFLDDLQHRMFEYFWNEIFPETGIAIDHTENRIGKVAATGFELAAVCIGVQRGWIDYEQGYERSLRILKVFDDDPSDPQDPVVDGQYGLFWHFIDGHTGKMKPLDCVALCDSADLIAGVLVAGEFFHGTEIETLARRIVNRVQWDQFVSRNPDGSPGLLSFGWVPPRVSESYPDVDGLLPFNMSGFADNSLLIYALALGSAAHPIPQSVWEQYVDSYTLDEYAGYECVMVGQLFCRQVPQSFIRFSRKRDRKIDYFLDTVNALLADRAFNMKENGYPPELWGLTDCFGKDSYTHAAPPGPIMNDGAVGATAFMGALPHVPQLSMDAMRYAQNQFGDRMWGAYGFTSAVNARSNYVNQLYVGIELGPAILLIENYRSGLIWDLFSRSETMKNFVQRARMSGVVDDFELPPEAVPYAHWEAKGGTLSITADQPQHGRKCLSIAPETDRIALIGQLASNDLLDFDFGHYVSFWTRDLEPLECAIFLDGKFIPLQEDNRVQGERWLHLSYRLPPHAAGAKLCGVQLVVRPTGARPALDNVTCEANPLVPFQAAIDRFSAETGRLGGAVLLHWALTNAGGASVDRYLVQAASVEKPEHIEVREFGPAVQPGADEERLILLEPGQSYNVTITPYDAQGHIGPTSPSIAATAAQGVLTRVAYDFENGSFDGWKASDKHLLLSVVPTDRGPALCVDFTKQDGWAHLAVPLDPQMAALHRFITLRIKGRVKLLGKLWSTDMLQQDLQAVESDDQWTEVRFDTWLATDIISGRDEAHKLLLFVNPGEWSGNGRFYIDDVSYAH
;
A
#
# COMPACT_ATOMS: atom_id res chain seq x y z
N MET A 1 49.19 54.24 -25.60
CA MET A 1 50.44 53.63 -25.09
C MET A 1 50.50 52.20 -25.59
N LEU A 2 51.56 51.89 -26.34
CA LEU A 2 52.11 50.59 -26.79
C LEU A 2 51.15 49.38 -26.91
N ARG A 3 50.74 48.96 -28.11
CA ARG A 3 51.48 48.09 -29.06
C ARG A 3 52.19 46.88 -28.41
N LYS A 4 51.70 45.67 -28.71
CA LYS A 4 52.40 44.60 -29.47
C LYS A 4 51.45 43.40 -29.62
N LEU A 5 50.94 43.10 -30.83
CA LEU A 5 51.58 42.27 -31.89
C LEU A 5 51.72 40.80 -31.43
N PHE A 6 51.22 39.77 -32.12
CA PHE A 6 51.31 39.41 -33.55
C PHE A 6 50.16 38.42 -33.91
N ARG A 7 49.38 38.48 -35.02
CA ARG A 7 49.71 38.36 -36.47
C ARG A 7 50.31 36.97 -36.81
N LEU A 8 49.92 36.18 -37.82
CA LEU A 8 49.44 36.39 -39.20
C LEU A 8 49.56 34.98 -39.88
N VAL A 9 48.84 34.56 -40.94
CA VAL A 9 49.25 34.65 -42.36
C VAL A 9 48.49 33.59 -43.21
N PHE A 10 47.91 34.02 -44.34
CA PHE A 10 47.80 33.47 -45.73
C PHE A 10 47.70 31.95 -46.02
N ALA A 11 47.26 31.45 -47.18
CA ALA A 11 46.45 31.85 -48.35
C ALA A 11 46.68 30.76 -49.44
N ILE A 12 45.76 30.68 -50.43
CA ILE A 12 45.99 30.25 -51.84
C ILE A 12 45.87 28.74 -52.20
N CYS A 13 44.73 28.46 -52.84
CA CYS A 13 44.53 27.78 -54.15
C CYS A 13 44.38 26.25 -54.33
N LEU A 14 43.30 25.97 -55.08
CA LEU A 14 43.01 24.89 -56.05
C LEU A 14 42.63 23.48 -55.55
N GLY A 15 41.46 23.02 -56.01
CA GLY A 15 41.33 21.66 -56.55
C GLY A 15 40.23 20.79 -55.94
N LEU A 16 39.08 20.74 -56.63
CA LEU A 16 38.17 19.61 -56.88
C LEU A 16 38.08 18.41 -55.89
N ALA A 17 36.81 18.03 -55.69
CA ALA A 17 36.27 16.69 -55.40
C ALA A 17 36.09 16.28 -53.92
N GLY A 18 34.80 16.29 -53.52
CA GLY A 18 34.18 15.11 -52.91
C GLY A 18 34.33 14.94 -51.40
N SER A 19 33.36 15.45 -50.64
CA SER A 19 32.55 14.66 -49.70
C SER A 19 31.53 15.57 -49.04
N CYS A 20 30.27 15.12 -48.99
CA CYS A 20 29.22 15.75 -48.23
C CYS A 20 29.39 15.28 -46.77
N GLU A 21 29.98 16.10 -45.90
CA GLU A 21 29.98 15.85 -44.46
C GLU A 21 28.74 16.49 -43.83
N HIS A 22 27.80 15.64 -43.41
CA HIS A 22 26.71 15.99 -42.51
C HIS A 22 27.28 16.44 -41.17
N LYS A 23 27.08 17.70 -40.78
CA LYS A 23 27.17 18.11 -39.37
C LYS A 23 25.96 17.57 -38.61
N PRO A 24 26.11 17.01 -37.40
CA PRO A 24 24.97 16.56 -36.60
C PRO A 24 24.14 17.78 -36.13
N GLN A 25 22.82 17.70 -36.31
CA GLN A 25 21.80 18.71 -36.00
C GLN A 25 21.53 18.90 -34.49
N THR A 26 22.51 18.72 -33.60
CA THR A 26 22.28 18.78 -32.14
C THR A 26 22.13 20.20 -31.59
N SER A 27 22.41 21.26 -32.38
CA SER A 27 22.37 22.65 -31.88
C SER A 27 20.98 23.28 -31.85
N PHE A 28 19.99 22.72 -32.56
CA PHE A 28 18.65 23.33 -32.63
C PHE A 28 17.80 23.09 -31.36
N LEU A 29 18.17 22.09 -30.53
CA LEU A 29 17.36 21.61 -29.41
C LEU A 29 17.68 22.29 -28.06
N ARG A 30 18.87 22.89 -27.91
CA ARG A 30 19.39 23.34 -26.61
C ARG A 30 19.00 24.78 -26.25
N GLU A 31 19.10 25.72 -27.20
CA GLU A 31 18.85 27.14 -26.91
C GLU A 31 17.36 27.46 -26.66
N GLU A 32 16.42 26.70 -27.22
CA GLU A 32 14.97 26.93 -27.04
C GLU A 32 14.37 26.22 -25.82
N ALA A 33 15.07 25.24 -25.25
CA ALA A 33 14.68 24.50 -24.05
C ALA A 33 15.10 25.22 -22.75
N GLU A 34 16.24 25.92 -22.77
CA GLU A 34 16.77 26.64 -21.59
C GLU A 34 15.94 27.90 -21.22
N VAL A 35 15.08 28.42 -22.11
CA VAL A 35 14.32 29.69 -21.92
C VAL A 35 13.01 29.52 -21.12
N LEU A 36 12.49 28.30 -20.92
CA LEU A 36 11.19 28.02 -20.27
C LEU A 36 11.25 27.71 -18.76
N LEU A 37 12.45 27.63 -18.19
CA LEU A 37 12.67 27.16 -16.82
C LEU A 37 12.61 28.32 -15.80
N CYS A 38 11.43 28.81 -15.38
CA CYS A 38 11.31 29.61 -14.12
C CYS A 38 9.90 30.07 -13.66
N THR A 39 8.81 29.31 -13.81
CA THR A 39 7.57 29.68 -13.07
C THR A 39 6.75 28.47 -12.61
N PRO A 40 6.63 28.22 -11.29
CA PRO A 40 5.74 27.18 -10.78
C PRO A 40 4.26 27.60 -10.90
N PRO A 41 3.31 26.68 -11.16
CA PRO A 41 1.90 26.99 -11.45
C PRO A 41 0.99 27.15 -10.22
N ASN A 42 1.48 27.07 -8.99
CA ASN A 42 0.67 27.29 -7.79
C ASN A 42 1.15 28.50 -7.00
N THR A 43 0.76 29.69 -7.42
CA THR A 43 0.97 30.90 -6.61
C THR A 43 -0.25 31.14 -5.73
N LEU A 44 -0.15 30.70 -4.47
CA LEU A 44 -0.99 31.23 -3.38
C LEU A 44 -1.10 32.75 -3.52
N THR A 45 -2.31 33.31 -3.42
CA THR A 45 -2.46 34.76 -3.42
C THR A 45 -1.78 35.36 -2.17
N PRO A 46 -1.43 36.66 -2.16
CA PRO A 46 -0.92 37.30 -0.95
C PRO A 46 -1.86 37.12 0.26
N ASP A 47 -3.18 37.13 0.02
CA ASP A 47 -4.19 36.96 1.07
C ASP A 47 -4.28 35.51 1.56
N ASP A 48 -4.13 34.51 0.68
CA ASP A 48 -4.02 33.11 1.09
C ASP A 48 -2.74 32.87 1.89
N ASN A 49 -1.62 33.45 1.45
CA ASN A 49 -0.36 33.36 2.17
C ASN A 49 -0.46 33.95 3.58
N ALA A 50 -1.08 35.13 3.73
CA ALA A 50 -1.28 35.76 5.03
C ALA A 50 -2.21 34.95 5.94
N PHE A 51 -3.29 34.38 5.38
CA PHE A 51 -4.20 33.51 6.11
C PHE A 51 -3.51 32.25 6.64
N LEU A 52 -2.76 31.55 5.78
CA LEU A 52 -2.02 30.35 6.16
C LEU A 52 -0.91 30.64 7.17
N ASP A 53 -0.27 31.81 7.08
CA ASP A 53 0.75 32.22 8.04
C ASP A 53 0.17 32.41 9.45
N ASP A 54 -0.96 33.11 9.58
CA ASP A 54 -1.66 33.26 10.86
C ASP A 54 -2.14 31.91 11.40
N LEU A 55 -2.71 31.06 10.53
CA LEU A 55 -3.16 29.72 10.92
C LEU A 55 -2.00 28.86 11.45
N GLN A 56 -0.90 28.74 10.71
CA GLN A 56 0.24 27.93 11.14
C GLN A 56 0.91 28.48 12.38
N HIS A 57 1.04 29.81 12.51
CA HIS A 57 1.62 30.42 13.71
C HIS A 57 0.78 30.10 14.95
N ARG A 58 -0.55 30.17 14.86
CA ARG A 58 -1.45 29.75 15.95
C ARG A 58 -1.29 28.28 16.30
N MET A 59 -1.20 27.39 15.31
CA MET A 59 -0.96 25.97 15.58
C MET A 59 0.42 25.72 16.21
N PHE A 60 1.44 26.48 15.80
CA PHE A 60 2.76 26.43 16.44
C PHE A 60 2.70 26.85 17.91
N GLU A 61 1.91 27.89 18.24
CA GLU A 61 1.72 28.33 19.62
C GLU A 61 1.13 27.23 20.53
N TYR A 62 0.36 26.27 19.99
CA TYR A 62 -0.04 25.09 20.75
C TYR A 62 1.20 24.27 21.16
N PHE A 63 2.03 23.87 20.20
CA PHE A 63 3.23 23.07 20.47
C PHE A 63 4.28 23.84 21.27
N TRP A 64 4.28 25.16 21.20
CA TRP A 64 5.18 25.99 21.98
C TRP A 64 4.75 26.11 23.45
N ASN A 65 3.45 26.32 23.71
CA ASN A 65 2.93 26.66 25.03
C ASN A 65 2.28 25.48 25.78
N GLU A 66 1.67 24.53 25.07
CA GLU A 66 0.88 23.44 25.64
C GLU A 66 1.74 22.19 25.88
N ILE A 67 2.77 22.36 26.72
CA ILE A 67 3.76 21.34 27.05
C ILE A 67 3.99 21.21 28.56
N PHE A 68 4.67 20.15 28.95
CA PHE A 68 5.21 19.96 30.30
C PHE A 68 6.63 20.54 30.38
N PRO A 69 6.87 21.65 31.10
CA PRO A 69 8.13 22.40 31.01
C PRO A 69 9.38 21.59 31.37
N GLU A 70 9.25 20.62 32.29
CA GLU A 70 10.35 19.80 32.78
C GLU A 70 10.92 18.87 31.71
N THR A 71 10.06 18.29 30.88
CA THR A 71 10.41 17.27 29.89
C THR A 71 10.35 17.80 28.45
N GLY A 72 9.57 18.85 28.22
CA GLY A 72 9.21 19.32 26.88
C GLY A 72 8.15 18.46 26.18
N ILE A 73 7.52 17.50 26.87
CA ILE A 73 6.48 16.64 26.29
C ILE A 73 5.22 17.47 26.00
N ALA A 74 4.61 17.27 24.83
CA ALA A 74 3.33 17.88 24.45
C ALA A 74 2.16 17.27 25.24
N ILE A 75 1.15 18.10 25.54
CA ILE A 75 -0.12 17.58 26.05
C ILE A 75 -0.91 16.89 24.92
N ASP A 76 -1.84 16.02 25.30
CA ASP A 76 -2.78 15.36 24.38
C ASP A 76 -3.81 16.34 23.82
N HIS A 77 -4.59 16.98 24.71
CA HIS A 77 -5.53 18.03 24.36
C HIS A 77 -5.77 19.02 25.51
N THR A 78 -6.36 20.18 25.21
CA THR A 78 -6.50 21.29 26.16
C THR A 78 -7.42 21.04 27.35
N GLU A 79 -8.18 19.94 27.37
CA GLU A 79 -9.00 19.53 28.52
C GLU A 79 -8.30 18.45 29.35
N ASN A 80 -7.87 17.36 28.72
CA ASN A 80 -7.12 16.29 29.37
C ASN A 80 -5.62 16.50 29.13
N ARG A 81 -4.99 17.20 30.08
CA ARG A 81 -3.56 17.52 30.03
C ARG A 81 -2.71 16.30 30.43
N ILE A 82 -2.73 15.25 29.62
CA ILE A 82 -1.86 14.07 29.73
C ILE A 82 -0.71 14.22 28.73
N GLY A 83 0.47 13.66 29.03
CA GLY A 83 1.58 13.65 28.09
C GLY A 83 1.31 12.69 26.93
N LYS A 84 1.45 13.18 25.70
CA LYS A 84 1.14 12.44 24.48
C LYS A 84 2.37 12.29 23.60
N VAL A 85 2.76 11.04 23.36
CA VAL A 85 3.97 10.70 22.62
C VAL A 85 3.86 11.12 21.15
N ALA A 86 2.74 10.80 20.48
CA ALA A 86 2.49 11.21 19.10
C ALA A 86 2.59 12.74 18.93
N ALA A 87 1.89 13.50 19.78
CA ALA A 87 1.90 14.97 19.76
C ALA A 87 3.30 15.55 19.95
N THR A 88 4.15 14.90 20.76
CA THR A 88 5.54 15.30 20.96
C THR A 88 6.40 15.07 19.72
N GLY A 89 6.10 14.04 18.92
CA GLY A 89 6.67 13.86 17.58
C GLY A 89 6.36 15.01 16.64
N PHE A 90 5.09 15.40 16.59
CA PHE A 90 4.66 16.56 15.81
C PHE A 90 5.26 17.87 16.35
N GLU A 91 5.43 18.03 17.66
CA GLU A 91 6.12 19.17 18.27
C GLU A 91 7.55 19.33 17.75
N LEU A 92 8.34 18.25 17.70
CA LEU A 92 9.72 18.30 17.18
C LEU A 92 9.78 18.86 15.75
N ALA A 93 8.85 18.42 14.90
CA ALA A 93 8.72 18.94 13.54
C ALA A 93 8.21 20.40 13.54
N ALA A 94 7.20 20.74 14.34
CA ALA A 94 6.65 22.09 14.46
C ALA A 94 7.69 23.11 14.97
N VAL A 95 8.59 22.71 15.87
CA VAL A 95 9.73 23.53 16.32
C VAL A 95 10.64 23.89 15.15
N CYS A 96 10.94 22.93 14.26
CA CYS A 96 11.72 23.18 13.06
C CYS A 96 11.00 24.18 12.11
N ILE A 97 9.67 24.06 12.00
CA ILE A 97 8.84 25.03 11.26
C ILE A 97 8.94 26.42 11.89
N GLY A 98 8.82 26.53 13.22
CA GLY A 98 8.91 27.79 13.95
C GLY A 98 10.24 28.51 13.74
N VAL A 99 11.35 27.76 13.71
CA VAL A 99 12.67 28.31 13.37
C VAL A 99 12.72 28.75 11.90
N GLN A 100 12.25 27.92 10.96
CA GLN A 100 12.28 28.23 9.53
C GLN A 100 11.41 29.46 9.17
N ARG A 101 10.30 29.65 9.90
CA ARG A 101 9.37 30.77 9.75
C ARG A 101 9.79 32.01 10.55
N GLY A 102 10.75 31.87 11.46
CA GLY A 102 11.26 32.97 12.30
C GLY A 102 10.33 33.37 13.44
N TRP A 103 9.43 32.49 13.89
CA TRP A 103 8.60 32.69 15.08
C TRP A 103 9.39 32.52 16.37
N ILE A 104 10.40 31.63 16.32
CA ILE A 104 11.44 31.45 17.33
C ILE A 104 12.81 31.49 16.67
N ASP A 105 13.85 31.78 17.45
CA ASP A 105 15.22 31.70 16.94
C ASP A 105 15.77 30.25 16.97
N TYR A 106 16.92 30.06 16.31
CA TYR A 106 17.56 28.74 16.21
C TYR A 106 17.96 28.16 17.57
N GLU A 107 18.41 29.00 18.51
CA GLU A 107 18.86 28.55 19.83
C GLU A 107 17.67 28.08 20.68
N GLN A 108 16.56 28.81 20.66
CA GLN A 108 15.29 28.41 21.28
C GLN A 108 14.79 27.07 20.73
N GLY A 109 14.82 26.90 19.41
CA GLY A 109 14.44 25.64 18.78
C GLY A 109 15.38 24.49 19.17
N TYR A 110 16.69 24.74 19.14
CA TYR A 110 17.70 23.76 19.54
C TYR A 110 17.50 23.31 21.01
N GLU A 111 17.34 24.25 21.93
CA GLU A 111 17.15 23.94 23.35
C GLU A 111 15.86 23.16 23.62
N ARG A 112 14.77 23.50 22.92
CA ARG A 112 13.50 22.76 23.03
C ARG A 112 13.66 21.33 22.54
N SER A 113 14.16 21.13 21.32
CA SER A 113 14.35 19.81 20.73
C SER A 113 15.33 18.97 21.54
N LEU A 114 16.43 19.55 22.03
CA LEU A 114 17.41 18.85 22.86
C LEU A 114 16.80 18.35 24.18
N ARG A 115 15.92 19.14 24.81
CA ARG A 115 15.22 18.75 26.04
C ARG A 115 14.35 17.52 25.82
N ILE A 116 13.55 17.54 24.74
CA ILE A 116 12.68 16.42 24.36
C ILE A 116 13.51 15.17 24.09
N LEU A 117 14.53 15.26 23.23
CA LEU A 117 15.33 14.09 22.88
C LEU A 117 16.06 13.48 24.08
N LYS A 118 16.47 14.28 25.06
CA LYS A 118 17.12 13.78 26.28
C LYS A 118 16.21 12.92 27.15
N VAL A 119 14.89 13.13 27.14
CA VAL A 119 13.99 12.27 27.91
C VAL A 119 13.58 11.00 27.17
N PHE A 120 13.71 10.97 25.84
CA PHE A 120 13.43 9.78 25.03
C PHE A 120 14.68 8.91 24.75
N ASP A 121 15.86 9.39 25.11
CA ASP A 121 17.12 8.67 24.95
C ASP A 121 17.55 8.02 26.28
N ASP A 122 17.28 6.71 26.43
CA ASP A 122 17.74 5.88 27.55
C ASP A 122 19.26 5.63 27.47
N ASP A 123 20.10 6.49 28.04
CA ASP A 123 21.54 6.32 28.02
C ASP A 123 22.00 5.25 29.01
N PRO A 124 22.43 4.05 28.56
CA PRO A 124 22.85 2.98 29.46
C PRO A 124 24.09 3.33 30.29
N SER A 125 24.80 4.43 29.95
CA SER A 125 25.93 4.94 30.71
C SER A 125 25.54 5.95 31.82
N ASP A 126 24.29 6.44 31.83
CA ASP A 126 23.74 7.32 32.86
C ASP A 126 22.43 6.78 33.44
N PRO A 127 22.46 5.89 34.45
CA PRO A 127 21.27 5.25 35.02
C PRO A 127 20.37 6.19 35.84
N GLN A 128 20.60 7.50 35.80
CA GLN A 128 19.80 8.54 36.47
C GLN A 128 19.16 9.49 35.47
N ASP A 129 19.26 9.21 34.17
CA ASP A 129 18.57 9.97 33.15
C ASP A 129 17.04 9.87 33.32
N PRO A 130 16.32 10.98 33.09
CA PRO A 130 14.86 10.96 33.12
C PRO A 130 14.36 10.31 31.82
N VAL A 131 14.09 9.00 31.85
CA VAL A 131 13.67 8.25 30.66
C VAL A 131 12.15 8.11 30.59
N VAL A 132 11.59 8.38 29.41
CA VAL A 132 10.20 8.06 29.09
C VAL A 132 10.03 6.55 29.03
N ASP A 133 9.07 6.04 29.79
CA ASP A 133 8.82 4.59 29.87
C ASP A 133 8.43 4.02 28.49
N GLY A 134 8.99 2.86 28.19
CA GLY A 134 8.81 2.18 26.91
C GLY A 134 9.29 0.74 26.96
N GLN A 135 9.18 0.05 25.83
CA GLN A 135 9.66 -1.31 25.65
C GLN A 135 10.15 -1.47 24.21
N TYR A 136 11.26 -2.19 24.01
CA TYR A 136 11.86 -2.42 22.67
C TYR A 136 12.21 -1.12 21.90
N GLY A 137 12.48 -0.03 22.61
CA GLY A 137 12.74 1.29 22.02
C GLY A 137 11.48 2.01 21.52
N LEU A 138 10.28 1.50 21.82
CA LEU A 138 8.98 2.11 21.54
C LEU A 138 8.33 2.54 22.87
N PHE A 139 7.33 3.42 22.80
CA PHE A 139 6.81 4.14 23.97
C PHE A 139 5.33 3.88 24.22
N TRP A 140 4.90 4.11 25.45
CA TRP A 140 3.49 4.01 25.84
C TRP A 140 2.65 5.10 25.21
N HIS A 141 1.42 4.75 24.82
CA HIS A 141 0.44 5.66 24.19
C HIS A 141 0.17 6.91 25.06
N PHE A 142 0.11 6.74 26.37
CA PHE A 142 -0.06 7.82 27.34
C PHE A 142 0.99 7.75 28.44
N ILE A 143 1.55 8.91 28.78
CA ILE A 143 2.57 9.06 29.81
C ILE A 143 2.22 10.21 30.77
N ASP A 144 2.79 10.17 31.97
CA ASP A 144 2.85 11.33 32.84
C ASP A 144 3.85 12.33 32.26
N GLY A 145 3.36 13.43 31.70
CA GLY A 145 4.22 14.37 30.98
C GLY A 145 5.25 15.10 31.84
N HIS A 146 5.08 15.17 33.17
CA HIS A 146 6.09 15.75 34.06
C HIS A 146 7.26 14.81 34.31
N THR A 147 7.04 13.49 34.23
CA THR A 147 8.02 12.49 34.68
C THR A 147 8.45 11.50 33.60
N GLY A 148 7.73 11.42 32.48
CA GLY A 148 7.94 10.41 31.43
C GLY A 148 7.39 9.02 31.77
N LYS A 149 6.85 8.81 32.98
CA LYS A 149 6.39 7.49 33.41
C LYS A 149 5.14 7.04 32.66
N MET A 150 5.04 5.75 32.38
CA MET A 150 3.90 5.15 31.69
C MET A 150 2.62 5.35 32.49
N LYS A 151 1.54 5.63 31.77
CA LYS A 151 0.19 5.44 32.30
C LYS A 151 -0.31 4.08 31.84
N PRO A 152 -0.77 3.21 32.76
CA PRO A 152 -1.22 1.85 32.42
C PRO A 152 -2.56 1.82 31.67
N LEU A 153 -2.98 2.90 31.02
CA LEU A 153 -4.30 2.98 30.38
C LEU A 153 -4.38 2.05 29.16
N ASP A 154 -3.31 1.97 28.39
CA ASP A 154 -3.33 1.41 27.04
C ASP A 154 -2.13 0.47 26.81
N CYS A 155 -1.26 0.73 25.83
CA CYS A 155 -0.16 -0.14 25.46
C CYS A 155 1.10 0.64 25.05
N VAL A 156 2.20 -0.09 24.84
CA VAL A 156 3.31 0.39 24.02
C VAL A 156 2.83 0.38 22.57
N ALA A 157 2.56 1.58 22.04
CA ALA A 157 1.81 1.77 20.80
C ALA A 157 2.75 2.12 19.65
N LEU A 158 2.64 1.37 18.54
CA LEU A 158 3.43 1.64 17.34
C LEU A 158 3.01 2.94 16.66
N CYS A 159 1.73 3.32 16.68
CA CYS A 159 1.25 4.55 16.07
C CYS A 159 1.89 5.79 16.71
N ASP A 160 1.78 5.93 18.03
CA ASP A 160 2.39 7.03 18.77
C ASP A 160 3.91 7.07 18.64
N SER A 161 4.54 5.90 18.73
CA SER A 161 5.99 5.80 18.63
C SER A 161 6.47 6.15 17.23
N ALA A 162 5.76 5.74 16.18
CA ALA A 162 6.12 6.07 14.80
C ALA A 162 6.03 7.58 14.54
N ASP A 163 5.00 8.26 15.04
CA ASP A 163 4.88 9.73 14.94
C ASP A 163 6.03 10.43 15.69
N LEU A 164 6.38 9.96 16.88
CA LEU A 164 7.56 10.45 17.62
C LEU A 164 8.84 10.25 16.81
N ILE A 165 9.12 9.03 16.37
CA ILE A 165 10.33 8.68 15.62
C ILE A 165 10.42 9.49 14.32
N ALA A 166 9.28 9.77 13.68
CA ALA A 166 9.25 10.62 12.51
C ALA A 166 9.68 12.06 12.85
N GLY A 167 9.16 12.64 13.93
CA GLY A 167 9.61 13.93 14.46
C GLY A 167 11.08 13.97 14.86
N VAL A 168 11.59 12.90 15.49
CA VAL A 168 13.00 12.74 15.86
C VAL A 168 13.91 12.78 14.63
N LEU A 169 13.52 12.09 13.55
CA LEU A 169 14.25 12.13 12.27
C LEU A 169 14.28 13.54 11.68
N VAL A 170 13.13 14.25 11.67
CA VAL A 170 13.06 15.64 11.19
C VAL A 170 13.99 16.55 11.99
N ALA A 171 13.96 16.48 13.32
CA ALA A 171 14.81 17.31 14.18
C ALA A 171 16.30 16.98 13.99
N GLY A 172 16.65 15.69 13.87
CA GLY A 172 18.02 15.26 13.61
C GLY A 172 18.58 15.81 12.30
N GLU A 173 17.80 15.77 11.22
CA GLU A 173 18.19 16.32 9.91
C GLU A 173 18.19 17.85 9.88
N PHE A 174 17.31 18.52 10.64
CA PHE A 174 17.27 19.99 10.73
C PHE A 174 18.46 20.55 11.51
N PHE A 175 18.79 19.95 12.66
CA PHE A 175 19.92 20.32 13.51
C PHE A 175 21.18 19.49 13.19
N HIS A 176 21.42 19.23 11.91
CA HIS A 176 22.55 18.44 11.44
C HIS A 176 23.90 19.00 11.95
N GLY A 177 24.80 18.11 12.36
CA GLY A 177 26.13 18.39 12.92
C GLY A 177 26.15 18.68 14.42
N THR A 178 25.05 18.44 15.14
CA THR A 178 24.89 18.78 16.56
C THR A 178 24.61 17.56 17.46
N GLU A 179 24.45 17.80 18.78
CA GLU A 179 24.05 16.76 19.75
C GLU A 179 22.66 16.18 19.42
N ILE A 180 21.74 16.99 18.89
CA ILE A 180 20.39 16.55 18.48
C ILE A 180 20.46 15.47 17.42
N GLU A 181 21.31 15.63 16.39
CA GLU A 181 21.49 14.61 15.36
C GLU A 181 22.01 13.29 15.97
N THR A 182 22.94 13.39 16.92
CA THR A 182 23.52 12.21 17.60
C THR A 182 22.48 11.47 18.42
N LEU A 183 21.67 12.19 19.20
CA LEU A 183 20.57 11.63 19.99
C LEU A 183 19.49 11.03 19.09
N ALA A 184 19.11 11.74 18.01
CA ALA A 184 18.13 11.27 17.06
C ALA A 184 18.55 9.92 16.44
N ARG A 185 19.80 9.80 15.98
CA ARG A 185 20.34 8.53 15.47
C ARG A 185 20.33 7.43 16.53
N ARG A 186 20.62 7.73 17.80
CA ARG A 186 20.59 6.74 18.89
C ARG A 186 19.17 6.25 19.16
N ILE A 187 18.20 7.16 19.30
CA ILE A 187 16.79 6.83 19.55
C ILE A 187 16.25 5.97 18.40
N VAL A 188 16.42 6.42 17.15
CA VAL A 188 15.93 5.71 15.96
C VAL A 188 16.52 4.30 15.85
N ASN A 189 17.82 4.13 16.10
CA ASN A 189 18.48 2.83 15.98
C ASN A 189 18.17 1.86 17.12
N ARG A 190 17.56 2.31 18.22
CA ARG A 190 17.14 1.43 19.33
C ARG A 190 15.78 0.79 19.10
N VAL A 191 14.99 1.31 18.18
CA VAL A 191 13.65 0.81 17.91
C VAL A 191 13.74 -0.57 17.27
N GLN A 192 13.19 -1.59 17.95
CA GLN A 192 13.22 -2.98 17.48
C GLN A 192 11.89 -3.34 16.80
N TRP A 193 11.66 -2.81 15.60
CA TRP A 193 10.42 -3.02 14.83
C TRP A 193 10.12 -4.49 14.57
N ASP A 194 11.16 -5.31 14.39
CA ASP A 194 11.08 -6.75 14.18
C ASP A 194 10.43 -7.51 15.34
N GLN A 195 10.47 -6.97 16.56
CA GLN A 195 9.82 -7.56 17.75
C GLN A 195 8.29 -7.48 17.69
N PHE A 196 7.74 -6.61 16.85
CA PHE A 196 6.29 -6.41 16.70
C PHE A 196 5.70 -7.14 15.49
N VAL A 197 6.53 -7.91 14.78
CA VAL A 197 6.09 -8.77 13.68
C VAL A 197 5.33 -9.95 14.26
N SER A 198 4.03 -10.04 13.95
CA SER A 198 3.21 -11.19 14.33
C SER A 198 3.66 -12.47 13.61
N ARG A 199 3.06 -13.60 13.98
CA ARG A 199 3.32 -14.89 13.32
C ARG A 199 2.06 -15.37 12.62
N ASN A 200 2.21 -15.77 11.36
CA ASN A 200 1.18 -16.51 10.65
C ASN A 200 1.03 -17.92 11.26
N PRO A 201 -0.08 -18.65 10.98
CA PRO A 201 -0.31 -19.98 11.52
C PRO A 201 0.79 -21.02 11.21
N ASP A 202 1.50 -20.84 10.10
CA ASP A 202 2.62 -21.70 9.69
C ASP A 202 3.96 -21.31 10.35
N GLY A 203 3.96 -20.28 11.21
CA GLY A 203 5.12 -19.74 11.90
C GLY A 203 5.94 -18.72 11.11
N SER A 204 5.56 -18.40 9.86
CA SER A 204 6.21 -17.36 9.06
C SER A 204 5.92 -15.95 9.61
N PRO A 205 6.77 -14.93 9.31
CA PRO A 205 6.49 -13.53 9.63
C PRO A 205 5.14 -13.06 9.07
N GLY A 206 4.29 -12.52 9.94
CA GLY A 206 3.01 -11.89 9.58
C GLY A 206 3.07 -10.36 9.61
N LEU A 207 1.91 -9.72 9.59
CA LEU A 207 1.76 -8.27 9.71
C LEU A 207 2.25 -7.74 11.07
N LEU A 208 2.53 -6.44 11.16
CA LEU A 208 2.84 -5.78 12.44
C LEU A 208 1.60 -5.73 13.34
N SER A 209 1.77 -6.12 14.61
CA SER A 209 0.76 -5.91 15.67
C SER A 209 0.60 -4.42 15.95
N PHE A 210 -0.54 -3.96 16.48
CA PHE A 210 -0.72 -2.56 16.86
C PHE A 210 0.12 -2.12 18.06
N GLY A 211 0.50 -3.05 18.93
CA GLY A 211 1.19 -2.71 20.15
C GLY A 211 1.60 -3.91 20.98
N TRP A 212 2.14 -3.63 22.16
CA TRP A 212 2.61 -4.61 23.11
C TRP A 212 2.24 -4.19 24.53
N VAL A 213 1.87 -5.15 25.37
CA VAL A 213 1.62 -4.91 26.80
C VAL A 213 2.36 -5.92 27.68
N PRO A 214 2.86 -5.48 28.84
CA PRO A 214 3.30 -6.41 29.87
C PRO A 214 2.08 -7.06 30.53
N PRO A 215 2.26 -8.27 31.09
CA PRO A 215 1.17 -9.05 31.65
C PRO A 215 0.49 -8.30 32.80
N ARG A 216 -0.84 -8.12 32.70
CA ARG A 216 -1.72 -7.52 33.73
C ARG A 216 -1.37 -6.07 34.09
N VAL A 217 -0.72 -5.32 33.19
CA VAL A 217 -0.40 -3.91 33.40
C VAL A 217 -1.44 -2.99 32.75
N SER A 218 -1.90 -3.30 31.54
CA SER A 218 -2.84 -2.47 30.79
C SER A 218 -4.26 -2.54 31.35
N GLU A 219 -4.92 -1.38 31.50
CA GLU A 219 -6.34 -1.26 31.81
C GLU A 219 -7.21 -1.64 30.60
N SER A 220 -6.77 -1.31 29.37
CA SER A 220 -7.50 -1.62 28.13
C SER A 220 -7.30 -3.06 27.67
N TYR A 221 -6.16 -3.68 28.01
CA TYR A 221 -5.80 -5.04 27.63
C TYR A 221 -5.36 -5.89 28.84
N PRO A 222 -6.23 -6.08 29.86
CA PRO A 222 -5.84 -6.71 31.12
C PRO A 222 -5.46 -8.20 30.99
N ASP A 223 -5.96 -8.87 29.94
CA ASP A 223 -5.78 -10.30 29.69
C ASP A 223 -4.70 -10.61 28.65
N VAL A 224 -3.98 -9.60 28.14
CA VAL A 224 -2.91 -9.76 27.14
C VAL A 224 -1.54 -9.79 27.82
N ASP A 225 -0.66 -10.65 27.32
CA ASP A 225 0.75 -10.76 27.70
C ASP A 225 1.58 -10.83 26.42
N GLY A 226 2.20 -9.70 26.04
CA GLY A 226 2.94 -9.57 24.80
C GLY A 226 2.26 -8.71 23.74
N LEU A 227 2.42 -9.11 22.48
CA LEU A 227 1.82 -8.41 21.34
C LEU A 227 0.29 -8.43 21.39
N LEU A 228 -0.33 -7.33 20.98
CA LEU A 228 -1.78 -7.26 20.84
C LEU A 228 -2.27 -8.23 19.75
N PRO A 229 -3.45 -8.86 19.93
CA PRO A 229 -3.93 -9.92 19.05
C PRO A 229 -4.54 -9.42 17.72
N PHE A 230 -4.33 -8.15 17.36
CA PHE A 230 -4.81 -7.56 16.12
C PHE A 230 -3.66 -6.83 15.42
N ASN A 231 -3.62 -6.97 14.09
CA ASN A 231 -2.53 -6.55 13.23
C ASN A 231 -2.98 -5.45 12.27
N MET A 232 -2.03 -4.62 11.85
CA MET A 232 -2.26 -3.50 10.93
C MET A 232 -2.23 -3.97 9.47
N SER A 233 -3.36 -3.80 8.79
CA SER A 233 -3.54 -4.01 7.35
C SER A 233 -4.21 -2.79 6.72
N GLY A 234 -4.17 -2.68 5.39
CA GLY A 234 -5.08 -1.84 4.60
C GLY A 234 -5.20 -0.39 5.07
N PHE A 235 -4.10 0.31 5.37
CA PHE A 235 -4.10 1.70 5.87
C PHE A 235 -4.83 1.91 7.22
N ALA A 236 -4.93 0.89 8.07
CA ALA A 236 -5.47 1.08 9.42
C ALA A 236 -4.59 2.06 10.23
N ASP A 237 -5.20 3.07 10.85
CA ASP A 237 -4.49 4.11 11.63
C ASP A 237 -3.36 4.77 10.78
N ASN A 238 -2.25 5.21 11.37
CA ASN A 238 -1.08 5.71 10.65
C ASN A 238 -0.14 4.60 10.12
N SER A 239 -0.64 3.37 9.88
CA SER A 239 0.18 2.19 9.58
C SER A 239 1.17 2.36 8.43
N LEU A 240 0.85 3.15 7.40
CA LEU A 240 1.78 3.37 6.29
C LEU A 240 3.10 4.02 6.76
N LEU A 241 3.05 4.93 7.74
CA LEU A 241 4.25 5.51 8.35
C LEU A 241 5.02 4.46 9.17
N ILE A 242 4.30 3.66 9.95
CA ILE A 242 4.88 2.59 10.77
C ILE A 242 5.65 1.61 9.90
N TYR A 243 5.00 1.06 8.85
CA TYR A 243 5.64 0.13 7.93
C TYR A 243 6.80 0.78 7.17
N ALA A 244 6.71 2.06 6.81
CA ALA A 244 7.82 2.77 6.17
C ALA A 244 9.05 2.89 7.08
N LEU A 245 8.87 3.31 8.33
CA LEU A 245 9.95 3.38 9.32
C LEU A 245 10.53 2.00 9.63
N ALA A 246 9.66 1.00 9.80
CA ALA A 246 10.03 -0.38 10.10
C ALA A 246 10.83 -1.02 8.97
N LEU A 247 10.39 -0.88 7.72
CA LEU A 247 11.10 -1.42 6.55
C LEU A 247 12.40 -0.64 6.30
N GLY A 248 12.39 0.66 6.56
CA GLY A 248 13.54 1.56 6.41
C GLY A 248 14.61 1.42 7.49
N SER A 249 14.31 0.81 8.63
CA SER A 249 15.23 0.71 9.77
C SER A 249 16.57 0.08 9.36
N ALA A 250 17.66 0.70 9.80
CA ALA A 250 19.01 0.20 9.58
C ALA A 250 19.39 -0.91 10.59
N ALA A 251 18.93 -0.78 11.83
CA ALA A 251 19.31 -1.67 12.93
C ALA A 251 18.38 -2.89 13.05
N HIS A 252 17.07 -2.67 12.98
CA HIS A 252 16.04 -3.69 13.23
C HIS A 252 14.92 -3.64 12.18
N PRO A 253 15.22 -3.88 10.89
CA PRO A 253 14.20 -3.85 9.86
C PRO A 253 13.26 -5.05 9.93
N ILE A 254 12.00 -4.81 9.55
CA ILE A 254 11.08 -5.91 9.25
C ILE A 254 11.51 -6.65 7.97
N PRO A 255 11.17 -7.95 7.83
CA PRO A 255 11.39 -8.67 6.57
C PRO A 255 10.62 -8.04 5.41
N GLN A 256 11.20 -8.10 4.20
CA GLN A 256 10.56 -7.62 2.97
C GLN A 256 9.16 -8.23 2.75
N SER A 257 8.99 -9.52 3.07
CA SER A 257 7.71 -10.23 2.93
C SER A 257 6.59 -9.64 3.77
N VAL A 258 6.93 -8.98 4.89
CA VAL A 258 5.94 -8.32 5.77
C VAL A 258 5.41 -7.03 5.12
N TRP A 259 6.27 -6.26 4.45
CA TRP A 259 5.85 -5.13 3.61
C TRP A 259 4.99 -5.60 2.43
N GLU A 260 5.39 -6.68 1.76
CA GLU A 260 4.63 -7.24 0.64
C GLU A 260 3.24 -7.70 1.08
N GLN A 261 3.12 -8.38 2.21
CA GLN A 261 1.83 -8.75 2.81
C GLN A 261 0.97 -7.53 3.17
N TYR A 262 1.57 -6.46 3.69
CA TYR A 262 0.85 -5.21 3.96
C TYR A 262 0.29 -4.58 2.68
N VAL A 263 1.10 -4.48 1.62
CA VAL A 263 0.63 -4.00 0.30
C VAL A 263 -0.45 -4.91 -0.28
N ASP A 264 -0.33 -6.23 -0.14
CA ASP A 264 -1.35 -7.18 -0.59
C ASP A 264 -2.68 -7.02 0.15
N SER A 265 -2.65 -6.54 1.39
CA SER A 265 -3.86 -6.31 2.17
C SER A 265 -4.71 -5.11 1.71
N TYR A 266 -4.21 -4.25 0.82
CA TYR A 266 -5.00 -3.13 0.32
C TYR A 266 -6.20 -3.63 -0.49
N THR A 267 -7.42 -3.32 -0.06
CA THR A 267 -8.62 -3.56 -0.87
C THR A 267 -9.02 -2.25 -1.53
N LEU A 268 -9.14 -2.23 -2.86
CA LEU A 268 -9.62 -1.06 -3.60
C LEU A 268 -11.14 -1.16 -3.76
N ASP A 269 -11.83 -0.04 -3.59
CA ASP A 269 -13.26 0.09 -3.85
C ASP A 269 -13.55 1.52 -4.35
N GLU A 270 -14.73 1.72 -4.92
CA GLU A 270 -15.10 2.97 -5.56
C GLU A 270 -16.30 3.63 -4.86
N TYR A 271 -16.20 4.94 -4.62
CA TYR A 271 -17.34 5.75 -4.27
C TYR A 271 -17.41 7.01 -5.13
N ALA A 272 -18.59 7.25 -5.73
CA ALA A 272 -18.86 8.43 -6.55
C ALA A 272 -17.86 8.63 -7.72
N GLY A 273 -17.33 7.53 -8.29
CA GLY A 273 -16.33 7.57 -9.37
C GLY A 273 -14.89 7.75 -8.90
N TYR A 274 -14.63 7.72 -7.59
CA TYR A 274 -13.30 7.80 -7.00
C TYR A 274 -12.92 6.45 -6.39
N GLU A 275 -11.96 5.76 -7.00
CA GLU A 275 -11.40 4.50 -6.53
C GLU A 275 -10.21 4.78 -5.60
N CYS A 276 -10.22 4.20 -4.41
CA CYS A 276 -9.10 4.25 -3.46
C CYS A 276 -9.14 3.05 -2.48
N VAL A 277 -8.11 2.90 -1.65
CA VAL A 277 -8.06 1.88 -0.60
C VAL A 277 -9.23 2.05 0.36
N MET A 278 -9.89 0.95 0.74
CA MET A 278 -11.06 0.90 1.63
C MET A 278 -10.74 1.31 3.08
N VAL A 279 -10.52 2.60 3.29
CA VAL A 279 -10.33 3.23 4.60
C VAL A 279 -11.06 4.56 4.61
N GLY A 280 -12.00 4.68 5.54
CA GLY A 280 -12.89 5.83 5.56
C GLY A 280 -12.39 7.04 6.34
N GLN A 281 -11.41 6.88 7.23
CA GLN A 281 -10.87 7.99 8.02
C GLN A 281 -9.72 8.65 7.28
N LEU A 282 -9.80 9.97 7.09
CA LEU A 282 -8.82 10.70 6.30
C LEU A 282 -7.44 10.80 6.98
N PHE A 283 -7.36 10.81 8.31
CA PHE A 283 -6.07 10.88 9.01
C PHE A 283 -5.14 9.71 8.68
N CYS A 284 -5.69 8.52 8.38
CA CYS A 284 -4.91 7.34 8.01
C CYS A 284 -4.01 7.58 6.78
N ARG A 285 -4.39 8.54 5.93
CA ARG A 285 -3.59 8.98 4.77
C ARG A 285 -2.77 10.22 5.07
N GLN A 286 -3.34 11.15 5.83
CA GLN A 286 -2.75 12.46 6.09
C GLN A 286 -1.58 12.40 7.06
N VAL A 287 -1.65 11.59 8.12
CA VAL A 287 -0.55 11.46 9.10
C VAL A 287 0.71 10.93 8.42
N PRO A 288 0.70 9.79 7.68
CA PRO A 288 1.88 9.34 6.95
C PRO A 288 2.41 10.38 5.96
N GLN A 289 1.51 11.09 5.26
CA GLN A 289 1.88 12.11 4.29
C GLN A 289 2.31 13.45 4.87
N SER A 290 2.12 13.67 6.18
CA SER A 290 2.70 14.82 6.87
C SER A 290 4.23 14.74 6.96
N PHE A 291 4.77 13.52 6.94
CA PHE A 291 6.22 13.26 6.94
C PHE A 291 6.74 12.71 5.61
N ILE A 292 6.04 11.75 4.99
CA ILE A 292 6.49 11.10 3.76
C ILE A 292 5.92 11.83 2.54
N ARG A 293 6.81 12.27 1.65
CA ARG A 293 6.42 12.83 0.37
C ARG A 293 5.96 11.74 -0.59
N PHE A 294 4.68 11.42 -0.61
CA PHE A 294 4.13 10.44 -1.56
C PHE A 294 3.76 11.01 -2.92
N SER A 295 3.81 12.35 -3.09
CA SER A 295 3.67 12.97 -4.40
C SER A 295 4.64 12.31 -5.38
N ARG A 296 4.11 11.81 -6.50
CA ARG A 296 4.89 11.14 -7.55
C ARG A 296 5.53 9.81 -7.13
N LYS A 297 5.02 9.12 -6.11
CA LYS A 297 5.51 7.79 -5.71
C LYS A 297 4.38 6.77 -5.82
N ARG A 298 4.70 5.67 -6.50
CA ARG A 298 3.80 4.53 -6.68
C ARG A 298 4.55 3.26 -6.30
N ASP A 299 3.88 2.34 -5.62
CA ASP A 299 4.39 0.97 -5.47
C ASP A 299 3.76 0.05 -6.52
N ARG A 300 3.87 -1.27 -6.35
CA ARG A 300 3.31 -2.23 -7.30
C ARG A 300 1.77 -2.22 -7.40
N LYS A 301 1.06 -1.53 -6.50
CA LYS A 301 -0.40 -1.60 -6.36
C LYS A 301 -1.08 -0.25 -6.54
N ILE A 302 -0.55 0.81 -5.93
CA ILE A 302 -1.22 2.13 -5.91
C ILE A 302 -0.25 3.29 -6.09
N ASP A 303 -0.76 4.38 -6.66
CA ASP A 303 -0.18 5.71 -6.47
C ASP A 303 -0.78 6.30 -5.19
N TYR A 304 0.07 6.57 -4.19
CA TYR A 304 -0.34 7.00 -2.86
C TYR A 304 -0.93 8.42 -2.84
N PHE A 305 -0.44 9.31 -3.72
CA PHE A 305 -0.95 10.68 -3.81
C PHE A 305 -2.34 10.67 -4.47
N LEU A 306 -2.48 9.96 -5.58
CA LEU A 306 -3.77 9.81 -6.26
C LEU A 306 -4.81 9.10 -5.36
N ASP A 307 -4.42 8.06 -4.63
CA ASP A 307 -5.28 7.40 -3.64
C ASP A 307 -5.86 8.41 -2.63
N THR A 308 -5.00 9.33 -2.18
CA THR A 308 -5.40 10.35 -1.20
C THR A 308 -6.29 11.42 -1.79
N VAL A 309 -5.99 11.88 -3.02
CA VAL A 309 -6.89 12.79 -3.73
C VAL A 309 -8.27 12.15 -3.90
N ASN A 310 -8.33 10.90 -4.35
CA ASN A 310 -9.59 10.18 -4.54
C ASN A 310 -10.36 10.01 -3.23
N ALA A 311 -9.69 9.67 -2.13
CA ALA A 311 -10.33 9.57 -0.81
C ALA A 311 -10.92 10.91 -0.33
N LEU A 312 -10.20 12.03 -0.53
CA LEU A 312 -10.70 13.37 -0.17
C LEU A 312 -11.91 13.76 -1.02
N LEU A 313 -11.92 13.44 -2.32
CA LEU A 313 -13.03 13.72 -3.22
C LEU A 313 -14.25 12.81 -2.95
N ALA A 314 -14.03 11.55 -2.60
CA ALA A 314 -15.06 10.61 -2.16
C ALA A 314 -15.72 11.07 -0.87
N ASP A 315 -14.93 11.45 0.15
CA ASP A 315 -15.43 12.01 1.42
C ASP A 315 -16.27 13.27 1.18
N ARG A 316 -15.79 14.19 0.35
CA ARG A 316 -16.51 15.41 0.02
C ARG A 316 -17.83 15.12 -0.69
N ALA A 317 -17.85 14.22 -1.67
CA ALA A 317 -19.07 13.79 -2.34
C ALA A 317 -20.06 13.15 -1.36
N PHE A 318 -19.57 12.34 -0.43
CA PHE A 318 -20.38 11.72 0.61
C PHE A 318 -20.99 12.75 1.56
N ASN A 319 -20.21 13.72 2.05
CA ASN A 319 -20.70 14.80 2.91
C ASN A 319 -21.79 15.64 2.24
N MET A 320 -21.61 16.00 0.96
CA MET A 320 -22.63 16.74 0.21
C MET A 320 -23.93 15.95 0.08
N LYS A 321 -23.83 14.64 -0.18
CA LYS A 321 -24.98 13.77 -0.42
C LYS A 321 -25.69 13.37 0.88
N GLU A 322 -24.97 12.77 1.81
CA GLU A 322 -25.53 12.15 3.03
C GLU A 322 -25.64 13.16 4.19
N ASN A 323 -24.73 14.14 4.27
CA ASN A 323 -24.82 15.19 5.27
C ASN A 323 -25.63 16.41 4.84
N GLY A 324 -25.90 16.55 3.53
CA GLY A 324 -26.57 17.73 2.98
C GLY A 324 -25.75 19.01 3.18
N TYR A 325 -24.44 18.85 3.36
CA TYR A 325 -23.51 19.96 3.59
C TYR A 325 -23.19 20.68 2.28
N PRO A 326 -22.85 21.99 2.36
CA PRO A 326 -22.34 22.69 1.21
C PRO A 326 -20.99 22.10 0.79
N PRO A 327 -20.55 22.33 -0.46
CA PRO A 327 -19.34 21.72 -0.99
C PRO A 327 -18.05 22.10 -0.24
N GLU A 328 -18.07 23.14 0.60
CA GLU A 328 -16.94 23.61 1.41
C GLU A 328 -16.90 22.99 2.82
N LEU A 329 -17.88 22.16 3.21
CA LEU A 329 -17.91 21.52 4.53
C LEU A 329 -17.84 19.99 4.41
N TRP A 330 -16.63 19.46 4.55
CA TRP A 330 -16.30 18.04 4.37
C TRP A 330 -15.04 17.68 5.19
N GLY A 331 -14.80 16.38 5.39
CA GLY A 331 -13.65 15.87 6.14
C GLY A 331 -14.04 14.97 7.31
N LEU A 332 -14.51 13.74 7.03
CA LEU A 332 -14.73 12.73 8.06
C LEU A 332 -13.40 12.09 8.46
N THR A 333 -13.09 12.23 9.74
CA THR A 333 -11.88 11.70 10.37
C THR A 333 -12.12 11.57 11.86
N ASP A 334 -11.26 10.83 12.54
CA ASP A 334 -11.24 10.79 14.00
C ASP A 334 -11.01 12.20 14.55
N CYS A 335 -11.96 12.67 15.35
CA CYS A 335 -12.02 14.00 15.94
C CYS A 335 -13.06 14.04 17.06
N PHE A 336 -13.07 15.07 17.90
CA PHE A 336 -14.06 15.19 18.99
C PHE A 336 -15.43 15.66 18.48
N GLY A 337 -16.15 14.73 17.85
CA GLY A 337 -17.56 14.86 17.47
C GLY A 337 -18.48 14.96 18.68
N LYS A 338 -19.77 15.18 18.40
CA LYS A 338 -20.76 15.37 19.47
C LYS A 338 -21.10 14.03 20.14
N ASP A 339 -21.30 13.00 19.33
CA ASP A 339 -21.81 11.71 19.77
C ASP A 339 -20.78 10.57 19.58
N SER A 340 -19.69 10.83 18.84
CA SER A 340 -18.60 9.88 18.55
C SER A 340 -17.25 10.59 18.47
N TYR A 341 -16.16 9.84 18.64
CA TYR A 341 -14.81 10.28 18.29
C TYR A 341 -14.42 9.83 16.86
N THR A 342 -14.91 8.68 16.43
CA THR A 342 -14.51 8.05 15.16
C THR A 342 -15.50 8.40 14.05
N HIS A 343 -14.99 8.91 12.93
CA HIS A 343 -15.79 9.27 11.76
C HIS A 343 -15.10 8.84 10.47
N ALA A 344 -15.87 8.24 9.56
CA ALA A 344 -15.38 7.57 8.37
C ALA A 344 -16.40 7.69 7.21
N ALA A 345 -15.90 8.02 6.02
CA ALA A 345 -16.64 8.05 4.76
C ALA A 345 -16.35 6.79 3.91
N PRO A 346 -17.16 6.46 2.90
CA PRO A 346 -16.79 5.46 1.90
C PRO A 346 -15.64 5.95 0.98
N PRO A 347 -14.89 5.05 0.33
CA PRO A 347 -15.00 3.59 0.39
C PRO A 347 -14.47 3.00 1.70
N GLY A 348 -15.23 2.07 2.28
CA GLY A 348 -14.95 1.48 3.60
C GLY A 348 -16.12 1.59 4.58
N PRO A 349 -15.93 1.13 5.84
CA PRO A 349 -16.94 1.22 6.88
C PRO A 349 -17.34 2.68 7.16
N ILE A 350 -18.63 2.94 7.18
CA ILE A 350 -19.17 4.29 7.40
C ILE A 350 -19.41 4.52 8.88
N MET A 351 -18.87 5.60 9.43
CA MET A 351 -19.14 6.08 10.78
C MET A 351 -19.41 7.58 10.70
N ASN A 352 -20.66 8.00 10.87
CA ASN A 352 -21.03 9.38 10.53
C ASN A 352 -22.19 9.91 11.40
N ASP A 353 -21.87 10.78 12.37
CA ASP A 353 -22.85 11.60 13.10
C ASP A 353 -23.02 13.00 12.46
N GLY A 354 -22.20 13.32 11.44
CA GLY A 354 -22.12 14.61 10.76
C GLY A 354 -21.01 15.53 11.27
N ALA A 355 -20.19 15.11 12.22
CA ALA A 355 -18.99 15.85 12.61
C ALA A 355 -17.96 15.83 11.47
N VAL A 356 -17.40 17.00 11.20
CA VAL A 356 -16.29 17.23 10.28
C VAL A 356 -15.11 17.69 11.12
N GLY A 357 -14.01 16.95 11.03
CA GLY A 357 -12.77 17.25 11.75
C GLY A 357 -11.95 18.31 11.02
N ALA A 358 -11.47 19.33 11.72
CA ALA A 358 -10.75 20.43 11.11
C ALA A 358 -9.44 20.00 10.44
N THR A 359 -8.76 19.01 11.06
CA THR A 359 -7.52 18.45 10.53
C THR A 359 -7.68 17.86 9.12
N ALA A 360 -8.86 17.32 8.79
CA ALA A 360 -9.11 16.72 7.48
C ALA A 360 -9.02 17.75 6.35
N PHE A 361 -9.75 18.86 6.43
CA PHE A 361 -9.70 19.87 5.37
C PHE A 361 -8.42 20.71 5.42
N MET A 362 -7.80 20.93 6.60
CA MET A 362 -6.51 21.61 6.70
C MET A 362 -5.38 20.79 6.07
N GLY A 363 -5.32 19.49 6.39
CA GLY A 363 -4.31 18.55 5.90
C GLY A 363 -4.47 18.19 4.42
N ALA A 364 -5.57 18.57 3.77
CA ALA A 364 -5.82 18.30 2.36
C ALA A 364 -5.11 19.28 1.41
N LEU A 365 -4.49 20.35 1.94
CA LEU A 365 -3.88 21.42 1.15
C LEU A 365 -2.86 20.94 0.10
N PRO A 366 -2.00 19.93 0.38
CA PRO A 366 -1.06 19.44 -0.63
C PRO A 366 -1.69 18.66 -1.78
N HIS A 367 -2.91 18.15 -1.60
CA HIS A 367 -3.59 17.25 -2.53
C HIS A 367 -4.65 17.97 -3.36
N VAL A 368 -5.49 18.77 -2.70
CA VAL A 368 -6.62 19.51 -3.30
C VAL A 368 -6.62 20.97 -2.81
N PRO A 369 -5.62 21.78 -3.17
CA PRO A 369 -5.33 23.06 -2.52
C PRO A 369 -6.51 24.04 -2.55
N GLN A 370 -7.18 24.16 -3.70
CA GLN A 370 -8.33 25.06 -3.84
C GLN A 370 -9.49 24.65 -2.91
N LEU A 371 -9.85 23.35 -2.91
CA LEU A 371 -10.93 22.84 -2.08
C LEU A 371 -10.63 22.95 -0.58
N SER A 372 -9.37 22.73 -0.19
CA SER A 372 -8.89 22.90 1.18
C SER A 372 -8.97 24.37 1.63
N MET A 373 -8.49 25.31 0.80
CA MET A 373 -8.59 26.75 1.08
C MET A 373 -10.04 27.22 1.19
N ASP A 374 -10.91 26.77 0.29
CA ASP A 374 -12.33 27.12 0.32
C ASP A 374 -13.00 26.59 1.59
N ALA A 375 -12.68 25.36 2.01
CA ALA A 375 -13.19 24.77 3.24
C ALA A 375 -12.72 25.51 4.50
N MET A 376 -11.43 25.85 4.60
CA MET A 376 -10.90 26.64 5.72
C MET A 376 -11.57 28.02 5.79
N ARG A 377 -11.69 28.73 4.66
CA ARG A 377 -12.35 30.04 4.60
C ARG A 377 -13.83 29.93 4.95
N TYR A 378 -14.52 28.90 4.48
CA TYR A 378 -15.92 28.66 4.83
C TYR A 378 -16.07 28.42 6.33
N ALA A 379 -15.28 27.52 6.92
CA ALA A 379 -15.33 27.19 8.34
C ALA A 379 -15.06 28.42 9.21
N GLN A 380 -14.03 29.21 8.89
CA GLN A 380 -13.73 30.46 9.60
C GLN A 380 -14.89 31.45 9.51
N ASN A 381 -15.47 31.65 8.32
CA ASN A 381 -16.54 32.62 8.12
C ASN A 381 -17.87 32.21 8.77
N GLN A 382 -18.21 30.91 8.74
CA GLN A 382 -19.49 30.43 9.25
C GLN A 382 -19.51 30.21 10.76
N PHE A 383 -18.40 29.69 11.32
CA PHE A 383 -18.34 29.36 12.74
C PHE A 383 -17.62 30.43 13.57
N GLY A 384 -16.83 31.30 12.93
CA GLY A 384 -16.16 32.44 13.56
C GLY A 384 -15.35 32.05 14.79
N ASP A 385 -15.40 32.89 15.82
CA ASP A 385 -14.68 32.71 17.08
C ASP A 385 -15.05 31.43 17.86
N ARG A 386 -16.12 30.73 17.47
CA ARG A 386 -16.47 29.43 18.07
C ARG A 386 -15.52 28.32 17.62
N MET A 387 -14.95 28.42 16.42
CA MET A 387 -14.05 27.41 15.88
C MET A 387 -12.65 27.96 15.68
N TRP A 388 -12.53 29.25 15.38
CA TRP A 388 -11.26 29.92 15.16
C TRP A 388 -10.80 30.64 16.44
N GLY A 389 -9.75 30.15 17.08
CA GLY A 389 -9.27 30.70 18.35
C GLY A 389 -7.76 30.78 18.50
N ALA A 390 -7.29 30.55 19.73
CA ALA A 390 -5.90 30.77 20.13
C ALA A 390 -4.91 29.94 19.30
N TYR A 391 -5.28 28.68 19.00
CA TYR A 391 -4.43 27.75 18.25
C TYR A 391 -4.97 27.40 16.85
N GLY A 392 -5.78 28.28 16.27
CA GLY A 392 -6.36 28.11 14.94
C GLY A 392 -7.73 27.46 15.03
N PHE A 393 -8.01 26.47 14.17
CA PHE A 393 -9.26 25.72 14.22
C PHE A 393 -9.29 24.74 15.40
N THR A 394 -10.42 24.69 16.12
CA THR A 394 -10.73 23.64 17.09
C THR A 394 -11.13 22.34 16.41
N SER A 395 -11.19 21.25 17.18
CA SER A 395 -11.22 19.88 16.66
C SER A 395 -12.27 19.59 15.58
N ALA A 396 -13.54 19.94 15.83
CA ALA A 396 -14.63 19.51 14.95
C ALA A 396 -15.85 20.45 14.92
N VAL A 397 -16.62 20.34 13.84
CA VAL A 397 -17.93 21.00 13.68
C VAL A 397 -18.98 20.02 13.18
N ASN A 398 -20.23 20.21 13.61
CA ASN A 398 -21.38 19.48 13.08
C ASN A 398 -22.50 20.49 12.80
N ALA A 399 -22.66 20.86 11.53
CA ALA A 399 -23.62 21.88 11.12
C ALA A 399 -25.08 21.41 11.28
N ARG A 400 -25.36 20.09 11.23
CA ARG A 400 -26.71 19.54 11.45
C ARG A 400 -27.23 19.80 12.85
N SER A 401 -26.32 19.80 13.83
CA SER A 401 -26.64 20.01 15.25
C SER A 401 -26.17 21.37 15.79
N ASN A 402 -25.61 22.23 14.94
CA ASN A 402 -24.96 23.50 15.32
C ASN A 402 -23.92 23.31 16.44
N TYR A 403 -23.21 22.18 16.43
CA TYR A 403 -22.18 21.84 17.39
C TYR A 403 -20.80 22.26 16.88
N VAL A 404 -19.97 22.77 17.78
CA VAL A 404 -18.56 23.10 17.53
C VAL A 404 -17.79 22.66 18.76
N ASN A 405 -16.87 21.73 18.60
CA ASN A 405 -15.97 21.32 19.66
C ASN A 405 -14.96 22.45 19.95
N GLN A 406 -14.57 22.65 21.21
CA GLN A 406 -13.68 23.74 21.63
C GLN A 406 -12.24 23.28 21.92
N LEU A 407 -11.96 21.99 21.79
CA LEU A 407 -10.66 21.42 22.11
C LEU A 407 -9.66 21.68 20.99
N TYR A 408 -8.40 21.85 21.41
CA TYR A 408 -7.23 21.72 20.56
C TYR A 408 -6.51 20.43 20.94
N VAL A 409 -6.17 19.64 19.92
CA VAL A 409 -5.68 18.27 20.07
C VAL A 409 -4.38 18.14 19.31
N GLY A 410 -3.32 17.71 19.99
CA GLY A 410 -1.97 17.70 19.42
C GLY A 410 -1.85 16.81 18.18
N ILE A 411 -2.52 15.65 18.19
CA ILE A 411 -2.54 14.71 17.04
C ILE A 411 -3.43 15.18 15.87
N GLU A 412 -4.26 16.20 16.07
CA GLU A 412 -5.04 16.81 14.98
C GLU A 412 -4.29 18.02 14.39
N LEU A 413 -3.73 18.88 15.25
CA LEU A 413 -2.99 20.07 14.82
C LEU A 413 -1.62 19.72 14.23
N GLY A 414 -0.99 18.64 14.71
CA GLY A 414 0.32 18.18 14.29
C GLY A 414 0.43 17.86 12.80
N PRO A 415 -0.31 16.88 12.27
CA PRO A 415 -0.30 16.61 10.84
C PRO A 415 -0.75 17.83 10.03
N ALA A 416 -1.70 18.63 10.52
CA ALA A 416 -2.18 19.82 9.82
C ALA A 416 -1.09 20.90 9.62
N ILE A 417 -0.35 21.28 10.67
CA ILE A 417 0.72 22.29 10.53
C ILE A 417 1.85 21.81 9.61
N LEU A 418 2.20 20.52 9.68
CA LEU A 418 3.19 19.89 8.80
C LEU A 418 2.74 19.89 7.33
N LEU A 419 1.50 19.49 7.05
CA LEU A 419 0.96 19.44 5.69
C LEU A 419 0.82 20.84 5.06
N ILE A 420 0.41 21.85 5.84
CA ILE A 420 0.42 23.23 5.34
C ILE A 420 1.86 23.68 5.04
N GLU A 421 2.83 23.36 5.89
CA GLU A 421 4.22 23.73 5.63
C GLU A 421 4.76 23.02 4.39
N ASN A 422 4.46 21.74 4.22
CA ASN A 422 4.85 20.96 3.05
C ASN A 422 4.26 21.53 1.76
N TYR A 423 3.01 21.99 1.79
CA TYR A 423 2.43 22.69 0.64
C TYR A 423 3.15 24.01 0.34
N ARG A 424 3.51 24.79 1.37
CA ARG A 424 4.12 26.11 1.20
C ARG A 424 5.60 26.05 0.80
N SER A 425 6.37 25.11 1.35
CA SER A 425 7.84 25.08 1.18
C SER A 425 8.42 23.68 0.93
N GLY A 426 7.69 22.61 1.27
CA GLY A 426 8.20 21.24 1.24
C GLY A 426 9.16 20.89 2.38
N LEU A 427 9.31 21.75 3.40
CA LEU A 427 10.35 21.62 4.44
C LEU A 427 10.40 20.23 5.09
N ILE A 428 9.27 19.72 5.57
CA ILE A 428 9.25 18.49 6.37
C ILE A 428 9.52 17.28 5.49
N TRP A 429 8.91 17.25 4.31
CA TRP A 429 9.22 16.28 3.27
C TRP A 429 10.70 16.26 2.91
N ASP A 430 11.31 17.43 2.68
CA ASP A 430 12.71 17.56 2.30
C ASP A 430 13.66 17.12 3.41
N LEU A 431 13.32 17.35 4.68
CA LEU A 431 14.11 16.88 5.83
C LEU A 431 13.96 15.37 5.99
N PHE A 432 12.72 14.88 5.99
CA PHE A 432 12.43 13.48 6.26
C PHE A 432 13.03 12.55 5.21
N SER A 433 13.05 12.96 3.93
CA SER A 433 13.61 12.17 2.85
C SER A 433 15.14 12.09 2.82
N ARG A 434 15.84 13.01 3.51
CA ARG A 434 17.31 12.94 3.65
C ARG A 434 17.74 11.80 4.57
N SER A 435 16.86 11.39 5.48
CA SER A 435 17.16 10.35 6.46
C SER A 435 17.53 9.02 5.78
N GLU A 436 18.47 8.30 6.37
CA GLU A 436 18.87 6.96 5.91
C GLU A 436 17.68 5.99 5.95
N THR A 437 16.81 6.11 6.97
CA THR A 437 15.60 5.29 7.11
C THR A 437 14.70 5.43 5.88
N MET A 438 14.44 6.66 5.41
CA MET A 438 13.56 6.84 4.24
C MET A 438 14.19 6.43 2.92
N LYS A 439 15.50 6.65 2.75
CA LYS A 439 16.22 6.12 1.58
C LYS A 439 16.12 4.59 1.51
N ASN A 440 16.34 3.92 2.64
CA ASN A 440 16.18 2.47 2.76
C ASN A 440 14.75 2.02 2.46
N PHE A 441 13.75 2.71 3.03
CA PHE A 441 12.34 2.40 2.79
C PHE A 441 12.01 2.45 1.31
N VAL A 442 12.28 3.58 0.65
CA VAL A 442 11.94 3.80 -0.76
C VAL A 442 12.59 2.74 -1.65
N GLN A 443 13.85 2.40 -1.39
CA GLN A 443 14.56 1.35 -2.11
C GLN A 443 13.97 -0.05 -1.87
N ARG A 444 13.73 -0.43 -0.60
CA ARG A 444 13.23 -1.76 -0.21
C ARG A 444 11.76 -1.96 -0.61
N ALA A 445 10.95 -0.91 -0.52
CA ALA A 445 9.57 -0.89 -0.98
C ALA A 445 9.44 -0.92 -2.51
N ARG A 446 10.55 -0.72 -3.24
CA ARG A 446 10.62 -0.72 -4.71
C ARG A 446 9.68 0.30 -5.33
N MET A 447 9.67 1.50 -4.75
CA MET A 447 8.86 2.59 -5.25
C MET A 447 9.32 2.99 -6.66
N SER A 448 8.36 3.31 -7.53
CA SER A 448 8.59 3.97 -8.81
C SER A 448 8.22 5.45 -8.71
N GLY A 449 8.94 6.27 -9.46
CA GLY A 449 8.69 7.69 -9.59
C GLY A 449 7.73 7.98 -10.70
N VAL A 450 6.69 8.76 -10.41
CA VAL A 450 5.71 9.17 -11.42
C VAL A 450 6.11 10.56 -11.91
N VAL A 451 6.68 10.62 -13.11
CA VAL A 451 7.02 11.89 -13.76
C VAL A 451 5.72 12.53 -14.22
N ASP A 452 4.86 11.76 -14.88
CA ASP A 452 3.50 12.16 -15.17
C ASP A 452 2.48 11.02 -15.15
N ASP A 453 1.27 11.37 -14.76
CA ASP A 453 0.08 10.51 -14.76
C ASP A 453 -1.08 11.31 -15.38
N PHE A 454 -1.54 10.86 -16.54
CA PHE A 454 -2.61 11.54 -17.29
C PHE A 454 -4.02 11.21 -16.77
N GLU A 455 -4.12 10.37 -15.74
CA GLU A 455 -5.37 9.86 -15.17
C GLU A 455 -5.88 10.66 -13.97
N LEU A 456 -5.15 11.72 -13.59
CA LEU A 456 -5.50 12.54 -12.45
C LEU A 456 -6.92 13.12 -12.57
N PRO A 457 -7.69 13.17 -11.46
CA PRO A 457 -8.99 13.83 -11.44
C PRO A 457 -8.83 15.34 -11.71
N PRO A 458 -9.85 16.02 -12.27
CA PRO A 458 -9.77 17.44 -12.63
C PRO A 458 -9.35 18.38 -11.49
N GLU A 459 -9.63 18.01 -10.25
CA GLU A 459 -9.33 18.75 -9.03
C GLU A 459 -7.88 18.54 -8.55
N ALA A 460 -7.19 17.50 -9.03
CA ALA A 460 -5.80 17.23 -8.68
C ALA A 460 -4.84 18.19 -9.40
N VAL A 461 -3.71 18.44 -8.76
CA VAL A 461 -2.59 19.14 -9.40
C VAL A 461 -1.87 18.17 -10.35
N PRO A 462 -1.67 18.53 -11.63
CA PRO A 462 -0.95 17.68 -12.57
C PRO A 462 0.50 17.47 -12.11
N TYR A 463 1.05 16.27 -12.36
CA TYR A 463 2.45 16.01 -12.05
C TYR A 463 3.38 16.73 -13.04
N ALA A 464 3.08 16.72 -14.33
CA ALA A 464 3.82 17.49 -15.32
C ALA A 464 2.91 18.33 -16.22
N HIS A 465 3.42 19.47 -16.64
CA HIS A 465 2.88 20.25 -17.74
C HIS A 465 3.60 19.86 -19.01
N TRP A 466 2.84 19.39 -19.99
CA TRP A 466 3.38 19.06 -21.31
C TRP A 466 3.11 20.18 -22.29
N GLU A 467 4.14 20.53 -23.07
CA GLU A 467 4.01 21.37 -24.25
C GLU A 467 4.55 20.64 -25.47
N ALA A 468 3.91 20.86 -26.62
CA ALA A 468 4.39 20.42 -27.92
C ALA A 468 4.90 21.63 -28.70
N LYS A 469 6.12 21.55 -29.23
CA LYS A 469 6.66 22.55 -30.17
C LYS A 469 6.59 22.00 -31.58
N GLY A 470 5.90 22.73 -32.48
CA GLY A 470 5.73 22.38 -33.89
C GLY A 470 4.34 21.86 -34.30
N GLY A 471 3.40 21.72 -33.37
CA GLY A 471 2.00 21.31 -33.63
C GLY A 471 1.23 21.20 -32.32
N THR A 472 -0.05 21.59 -32.32
CA THR A 472 -0.87 21.84 -31.13
C THR A 472 -1.03 20.61 -30.22
N LEU A 473 -0.87 20.76 -28.91
CA LEU A 473 -1.24 19.76 -27.91
C LEU A 473 -2.73 19.93 -27.53
N SER A 474 -3.52 18.86 -27.61
CA SER A 474 -4.85 18.82 -27.00
C SER A 474 -4.96 17.56 -26.15
N ILE A 475 -5.17 17.72 -24.83
CA ILE A 475 -5.54 16.59 -23.96
C ILE A 475 -6.98 16.22 -24.30
N THR A 476 -7.17 15.14 -25.05
CA THR A 476 -8.50 14.58 -25.32
C THR A 476 -8.56 13.20 -24.68
N ALA A 477 -9.37 13.07 -23.64
CA ALA A 477 -9.57 11.84 -22.89
C ALA A 477 -10.50 10.86 -23.61
N ASP A 478 -10.10 10.35 -24.78
CA ASP A 478 -10.97 9.49 -25.60
C ASP A 478 -10.34 8.15 -25.98
N GLN A 479 -9.12 7.83 -25.56
CA GLN A 479 -8.45 6.57 -25.91
C GLN A 479 -7.81 5.88 -24.71
N PRO A 480 -8.30 4.69 -24.30
CA PRO A 480 -7.77 4.00 -23.14
C PRO A 480 -6.44 3.27 -23.41
N GLN A 481 -5.51 3.33 -22.46
CA GLN A 481 -4.59 2.23 -22.14
C GLN A 481 -5.17 1.54 -20.90
N HIS A 482 -5.50 0.25 -20.98
CA HIS A 482 -6.13 -0.50 -19.87
C HIS A 482 -7.38 0.20 -19.26
N GLY A 483 -8.16 0.92 -20.07
CA GLY A 483 -9.35 1.64 -19.62
C GLY A 483 -9.10 3.10 -19.18
N ARG A 484 -7.87 3.61 -19.23
CA ARG A 484 -7.47 4.87 -18.60
C ARG A 484 -6.89 5.93 -19.56
N LYS A 485 -6.88 7.19 -19.14
CA LYS A 485 -6.52 8.35 -19.99
C LYS A 485 -5.02 8.37 -20.28
N CYS A 486 -4.67 8.70 -21.53
CA CYS A 486 -3.28 8.93 -21.95
C CYS A 486 -3.17 10.26 -22.72
N LEU A 487 -1.94 10.72 -22.96
CA LEU A 487 -1.69 11.91 -23.77
C LEU A 487 -1.79 11.58 -25.26
N SER A 488 -2.91 11.93 -25.88
CA SER A 488 -3.08 11.84 -27.33
C SER A 488 -2.38 13.00 -28.05
N ILE A 489 -1.73 12.70 -29.17
CA ILE A 489 -0.96 13.68 -29.96
C ILE A 489 -1.62 13.85 -31.32
N ALA A 490 -1.77 15.09 -31.80
CA ALA A 490 -2.32 15.40 -33.12
C ALA A 490 -1.23 16.07 -33.97
N PRO A 491 -0.50 15.31 -34.81
CA PRO A 491 0.65 15.85 -35.51
C PRO A 491 0.27 16.71 -36.73
N GLU A 492 0.89 17.89 -36.85
CA GLU A 492 0.86 18.73 -38.07
C GLU A 492 2.16 18.60 -38.89
N THR A 493 3.21 18.02 -38.29
CA THR A 493 4.55 17.85 -38.83
C THR A 493 5.01 16.39 -38.73
N ASP A 494 6.09 16.03 -39.43
CA ASP A 494 6.71 14.70 -39.39
C ASP A 494 7.53 14.44 -38.12
N ARG A 495 7.80 15.48 -37.32
CA ARG A 495 8.55 15.41 -36.06
C ARG A 495 7.98 16.39 -35.05
N ILE A 496 7.91 15.96 -33.79
CA ILE A 496 7.40 16.75 -32.67
C ILE A 496 8.33 16.58 -31.48
N ALA A 497 8.63 17.68 -30.79
CA ALA A 497 9.27 17.66 -29.48
C ALA A 497 8.21 17.81 -28.40
N LEU A 498 8.08 16.79 -27.54
CA LEU A 498 7.24 16.79 -26.35
C LEU A 498 8.12 17.17 -25.16
N ILE A 499 7.75 18.20 -24.43
CA ILE A 499 8.51 18.69 -23.28
C ILE A 499 7.58 18.64 -22.06
N GLY A 500 7.92 17.79 -21.10
CA GLY A 500 7.26 17.68 -19.80
C GLY A 500 8.04 18.45 -18.73
N GLN A 501 7.43 19.48 -18.17
CA GLN A 501 7.97 20.26 -17.06
C GLN A 501 7.25 19.90 -15.77
N LEU A 502 7.99 19.58 -14.71
CA LEU A 502 7.37 19.16 -13.46
C LEU A 502 6.76 20.37 -12.72
N ALA A 503 5.51 20.23 -12.26
CA ALA A 503 4.70 21.31 -11.69
C ALA A 503 5.19 21.86 -10.32
N SER A 504 6.10 21.16 -9.64
CA SER A 504 6.72 21.63 -8.39
C SER A 504 8.14 21.07 -8.30
N ASN A 505 9.04 21.82 -7.65
CA ASN A 505 10.45 21.43 -7.51
C ASN A 505 10.56 20.00 -6.92
N ASP A 506 10.94 19.12 -7.85
CA ASP A 506 11.93 18.06 -7.75
C ASP A 506 11.54 16.78 -7.03
N LEU A 507 11.67 15.68 -7.78
CA LEU A 507 11.84 14.31 -7.33
C LEU A 507 13.13 14.18 -6.48
N LEU A 508 13.23 14.91 -5.36
CA LEU A 508 14.41 14.97 -4.49
C LEU A 508 14.84 13.60 -3.93
N ASP A 509 13.87 12.71 -3.80
CA ASP A 509 14.04 11.42 -3.13
C ASP A 509 14.33 10.30 -4.14
N PHE A 510 14.56 10.65 -5.41
CA PHE A 510 14.71 9.71 -6.52
C PHE A 510 16.15 9.41 -6.89
N ASP A 511 17.08 9.59 -5.95
CA ASP A 511 18.46 9.09 -6.08
C ASP A 511 18.53 7.56 -6.31
N PHE A 512 17.41 6.85 -6.10
CA PHE A 512 17.29 5.44 -6.46
C PHE A 512 16.97 5.19 -7.94
N GLY A 513 16.49 6.20 -8.67
CA GLY A 513 16.11 6.06 -10.08
C GLY A 513 17.34 5.87 -10.95
N HIS A 514 17.35 4.83 -11.77
CA HIS A 514 18.42 4.59 -12.75
C HIS A 514 17.94 4.77 -14.19
N TYR A 515 16.63 4.87 -14.39
CA TYR A 515 16.03 4.96 -15.71
C TYR A 515 14.85 5.91 -15.70
N VAL A 516 14.63 6.58 -16.84
CA VAL A 516 13.34 7.18 -17.18
C VAL A 516 12.67 6.30 -18.22
N SER A 517 11.42 5.94 -17.95
CA SER A 517 10.63 5.01 -18.73
C SER A 517 9.38 5.69 -19.31
N PHE A 518 8.93 5.21 -20.47
CA PHE A 518 7.77 5.74 -21.18
C PHE A 518 6.98 4.60 -21.81
N TRP A 519 5.65 4.73 -21.82
CA TRP A 519 4.79 3.95 -22.70
C TRP A 519 4.37 4.78 -23.91
N THR A 520 4.59 4.27 -25.12
CA THR A 520 4.20 4.94 -26.36
C THR A 520 3.37 4.05 -27.27
N ARG A 521 2.46 4.65 -28.04
CA ARG A 521 1.71 3.97 -29.12
C ARG A 521 1.77 4.83 -30.36
N ASP A 522 1.94 4.22 -31.54
CA ASP A 522 1.98 4.93 -32.83
C ASP A 522 3.01 6.09 -32.88
N LEU A 523 4.06 6.01 -32.05
CA LEU A 523 5.15 6.97 -31.92
C LEU A 523 6.49 6.26 -32.01
N GLU A 524 7.32 6.67 -32.96
CA GLU A 524 8.72 6.29 -33.05
C GLU A 524 9.56 7.31 -32.26
N PRO A 525 10.22 6.91 -31.14
CA PRO A 525 11.14 7.79 -30.43
C PRO A 525 12.38 8.04 -31.29
N LEU A 526 12.80 9.29 -31.40
CA LEU A 526 14.02 9.69 -32.10
C LEU A 526 15.11 10.12 -31.13
N GLU A 527 14.76 10.94 -30.13
CA GLU A 527 15.69 11.47 -29.14
C GLU A 527 14.98 11.61 -27.79
N CYS A 528 15.72 11.42 -26.70
CA CYS A 528 15.23 11.62 -25.34
C CYS A 528 16.26 12.42 -24.55
N ALA A 529 15.81 13.32 -23.70
CA ALA A 529 16.63 14.09 -22.81
C ALA A 529 15.90 14.41 -21.52
N ILE A 530 16.65 14.79 -20.49
CA ILE A 530 16.10 15.23 -19.20
C ILE A 530 16.69 16.57 -18.80
N PHE A 531 16.04 17.21 -17.83
CA PHE A 531 16.57 18.35 -17.10
C PHE A 531 16.92 17.88 -15.69
N LEU A 532 18.21 17.73 -15.39
CA LEU A 532 18.69 17.32 -14.07
C LEU A 532 19.46 18.48 -13.43
N ASP A 533 19.02 18.94 -12.27
CA ASP A 533 19.50 20.17 -11.61
C ASP A 533 19.51 21.38 -12.56
N GLY A 534 18.45 21.49 -13.37
CA GLY A 534 18.31 22.52 -14.42
C GLY A 534 19.24 22.35 -15.63
N LYS A 535 20.04 21.28 -15.71
CA LYS A 535 20.93 21.00 -16.85
C LYS A 535 20.27 20.06 -17.84
N PHE A 536 20.31 20.42 -19.12
CA PHE A 536 19.87 19.55 -20.20
C PHE A 536 20.86 18.41 -20.43
N ILE A 537 20.38 17.17 -20.35
CA ILE A 537 21.17 15.96 -20.55
C ILE A 537 20.48 15.03 -21.56
N PRO A 538 21.07 14.80 -22.76
CA PRO A 538 20.57 13.80 -23.68
C PRO A 538 20.79 12.39 -23.12
N LEU A 539 19.79 11.53 -23.28
CA LEU A 539 19.82 10.15 -22.83
C LEU A 539 19.96 9.18 -24.01
N GLN A 540 20.55 8.03 -23.73
CA GLN A 540 20.61 6.92 -24.66
C GLN A 540 19.52 5.90 -24.31
N GLU A 541 18.78 5.42 -25.31
CA GLU A 541 17.85 4.30 -25.15
C GLU A 541 18.64 3.07 -24.66
N ASP A 542 18.22 2.50 -23.54
CA ASP A 542 18.84 1.32 -22.94
C ASP A 542 18.06 0.06 -23.29
N ASN A 543 16.73 0.14 -23.23
CA ASN A 543 15.86 -0.99 -23.50
C ASN A 543 14.53 -0.59 -24.15
N ARG A 544 13.94 -1.56 -24.87
CA ARG A 544 12.66 -1.44 -25.55
C ARG A 544 11.90 -2.76 -25.45
N VAL A 545 10.69 -2.72 -24.87
CA VAL A 545 9.81 -3.88 -24.73
C VAL A 545 8.52 -3.64 -25.50
N GLN A 546 8.23 -4.52 -26.46
CA GLN A 546 7.00 -4.48 -27.24
C GLN A 546 5.87 -5.17 -26.44
N GLY A 547 4.86 -4.40 -26.03
CA GLY A 547 3.56 -4.92 -25.62
C GLY A 547 2.64 -5.11 -26.84
N GLU A 548 1.36 -5.42 -26.62
CA GLU A 548 0.42 -5.68 -27.73
C GLU A 548 0.36 -4.52 -28.74
N ARG A 549 -0.03 -3.33 -28.27
CA ARG A 549 -0.14 -2.11 -29.08
C ARG A 549 0.72 -0.96 -28.58
N TRP A 550 1.39 -1.15 -27.45
CA TRP A 550 2.21 -0.15 -26.79
C TRP A 550 3.65 -0.61 -26.70
N LEU A 551 4.56 0.35 -26.72
CA LEU A 551 5.99 0.16 -26.63
C LEU A 551 6.44 0.77 -25.30
N HIS A 552 7.08 -0.03 -24.47
CA HIS A 552 7.79 0.47 -23.29
C HIS A 552 9.23 0.79 -23.67
N LEU A 553 9.66 2.00 -23.38
CA LEU A 553 11.00 2.51 -23.68
C LEU A 553 11.67 2.91 -22.37
N SER A 554 12.91 2.51 -22.18
CA SER A 554 13.68 2.86 -20.98
C SER A 554 15.01 3.49 -21.36
N TYR A 555 15.31 4.61 -20.72
CA TYR A 555 16.50 5.43 -20.97
C TYR A 555 17.32 5.51 -19.70
N ARG A 556 18.59 5.12 -19.78
CA ARG A 556 19.48 5.09 -18.61
C ARG A 556 19.83 6.51 -18.19
N LEU A 557 19.60 6.81 -16.91
CA LEU A 557 20.04 8.04 -16.27
C LEU A 557 21.56 8.02 -16.08
N PRO A 558 22.25 9.16 -16.28
CA PRO A 558 23.66 9.26 -15.92
C PRO A 558 23.84 9.10 -14.39
N PRO A 559 25.03 8.68 -13.93
CA PRO A 559 25.38 8.79 -12.53
C PRO A 559 25.18 10.22 -12.03
N HIS A 560 24.48 10.37 -10.91
CA HIS A 560 24.15 11.66 -10.31
C HIS A 560 24.43 11.63 -8.81
N ALA A 561 24.45 12.81 -8.19
CA ALA A 561 24.70 12.94 -6.76
C ALA A 561 23.43 12.67 -5.97
N ALA A 562 23.60 12.21 -4.73
CA ALA A 562 22.51 12.12 -3.78
C ALA A 562 21.85 13.50 -3.60
N GLY A 563 20.55 13.57 -3.90
CA GLY A 563 19.76 14.81 -3.88
C GLY A 563 19.71 15.57 -5.21
N ALA A 564 20.19 14.98 -6.31
CA ALA A 564 19.98 15.52 -7.65
C ALA A 564 18.48 15.57 -8.00
N LYS A 565 18.13 16.54 -8.84
CA LYS A 565 16.74 16.96 -9.02
C LYS A 565 16.29 16.80 -10.46
N LEU A 566 15.36 15.90 -10.73
CA LEU A 566 14.72 15.82 -12.06
C LEU A 566 13.68 16.94 -12.18
N CYS A 567 13.93 17.89 -13.07
CA CYS A 567 13.08 19.07 -13.29
C CYS A 567 12.15 18.93 -14.51
N GLY A 568 12.44 17.97 -15.39
CA GLY A 568 11.64 17.74 -16.59
C GLY A 568 12.23 16.70 -17.52
N VAL A 569 11.48 16.37 -18.57
CA VAL A 569 11.81 15.36 -19.56
C VAL A 569 11.44 15.88 -20.95
N GLN A 570 12.26 15.56 -21.95
CA GLN A 570 11.98 15.84 -23.36
C GLN A 570 12.03 14.56 -24.17
N LEU A 571 11.01 14.34 -25.01
CA LEU A 571 10.96 13.24 -25.96
C LEU A 571 10.68 13.80 -27.37
N VAL A 572 11.61 13.57 -28.30
CA VAL A 572 11.43 13.90 -29.72
C VAL A 572 10.94 12.64 -30.42
N VAL A 573 9.79 12.76 -31.09
CA VAL A 573 9.09 11.62 -31.69
C VAL A 573 8.70 11.88 -33.15
N ARG A 574 8.57 10.79 -33.91
CA ARG A 574 7.91 10.75 -35.22
C ARG A 574 6.60 9.96 -35.09
N PRO A 575 5.45 10.55 -35.47
CA PRO A 575 4.20 9.80 -35.57
C PRO A 575 4.28 8.71 -36.64
N THR A 576 3.84 7.49 -36.31
CA THR A 576 3.88 6.33 -37.23
C THR A 576 2.50 5.73 -37.53
N GLY A 577 1.49 6.05 -36.72
CA GLY A 577 0.13 5.54 -36.89
C GLY A 577 -0.93 6.63 -36.75
N ALA A 578 -2.19 6.21 -36.75
CA ALA A 578 -3.33 7.12 -36.76
C ALA A 578 -3.72 7.63 -35.37
N ARG A 579 -3.20 7.02 -34.28
CA ARG A 579 -3.53 7.41 -32.89
C ARG A 579 -2.29 7.46 -31.99
N PRO A 580 -1.31 8.34 -32.30
CA PRO A 580 -0.11 8.52 -31.50
C PRO A 580 -0.45 8.96 -30.07
N ALA A 581 0.13 8.26 -29.09
CA ALA A 581 -0.12 8.52 -27.68
C ALA A 581 1.11 8.21 -26.80
N LEU A 582 1.21 8.93 -25.69
CA LEU A 582 2.22 8.80 -24.64
C LEU A 582 1.52 8.56 -23.30
N ASP A 583 2.07 7.68 -22.47
CA ASP A 583 1.51 7.36 -21.15
C ASP A 583 2.58 6.92 -20.14
N ASN A 584 2.19 6.90 -18.85
CA ASN A 584 2.91 6.34 -17.70
C ASN A 584 4.41 6.63 -17.74
N VAL A 585 4.75 7.91 -17.62
CA VAL A 585 6.14 8.37 -17.64
C VAL A 585 6.70 8.22 -16.24
N THR A 586 7.69 7.35 -16.07
CA THR A 586 8.21 6.98 -14.75
C THR A 586 9.72 7.11 -14.62
N CYS A 587 10.20 7.22 -13.38
CA CYS A 587 11.60 7.13 -12.99
C CYS A 587 11.78 5.91 -12.09
N GLU A 588 12.59 4.94 -12.51
CA GLU A 588 12.59 3.59 -11.93
C GLU A 588 14.01 3.15 -11.61
N ALA A 589 14.20 2.44 -10.48
CA ALA A 589 15.48 1.80 -10.17
C ALA A 589 15.79 0.69 -11.18
N ASN A 590 14.78 -0.11 -11.51
CA ASN A 590 14.88 -1.21 -12.45
C ASN A 590 13.64 -1.18 -13.36
N PRO A 591 13.77 -0.73 -14.62
CA PRO A 591 12.65 -0.68 -15.54
C PRO A 591 12.30 -2.09 -15.99
N LEU A 592 11.23 -2.22 -16.78
CA LEU A 592 10.95 -3.47 -17.48
C LEU A 592 12.12 -3.83 -18.42
N VAL A 593 13.05 -4.65 -17.95
CA VAL A 593 14.11 -5.30 -18.73
C VAL A 593 13.58 -6.63 -19.24
N PRO A 594 13.92 -7.09 -20.47
CA PRO A 594 13.46 -8.38 -20.96
C PRO A 594 14.16 -9.44 -20.12
N PHE A 595 13.39 -10.09 -19.25
CA PHE A 595 13.89 -11.19 -18.44
C PHE A 595 14.20 -12.37 -19.37
N GLN A 596 15.43 -12.90 -19.31
CA GLN A 596 15.93 -13.83 -20.32
C GLN A 596 15.46 -15.28 -20.13
N ALA A 597 14.76 -15.61 -19.03
CA ALA A 597 14.22 -16.97 -18.88
C ALA A 597 12.93 -17.09 -19.69
N ALA A 598 12.94 -18.02 -20.63
CA ALA A 598 11.79 -18.31 -21.47
C ALA A 598 11.04 -19.54 -20.96
N ILE A 599 9.72 -19.49 -21.09
CA ILE A 599 8.87 -20.67 -20.94
C ILE A 599 9.04 -21.52 -22.20
N ASP A 600 9.49 -22.75 -22.02
CA ASP A 600 9.57 -23.77 -23.07
C ASP A 600 8.70 -24.98 -22.69
N ARG A 601 8.35 -25.79 -23.68
CA ARG A 601 7.50 -26.99 -23.53
C ARG A 601 6.15 -26.70 -22.84
N PHE A 602 5.64 -25.48 -22.99
CA PHE A 602 4.34 -25.13 -22.43
C PHE A 602 3.23 -25.94 -23.09
N SER A 603 2.50 -26.70 -22.29
CA SER A 603 1.35 -27.46 -22.72
C SER A 603 0.25 -27.42 -21.65
N ALA A 604 -0.96 -27.74 -22.07
CA ALA A 604 -2.13 -27.81 -21.23
C ALA A 604 -2.88 -29.09 -21.55
N GLU A 605 -3.40 -29.74 -20.52
CA GLU A 605 -4.32 -30.85 -20.66
C GLU A 605 -5.58 -30.61 -19.84
N THR A 606 -6.68 -31.17 -20.31
CA THR A 606 -7.95 -31.12 -19.59
C THR A 606 -7.81 -31.88 -18.28
N GLY A 607 -8.05 -31.18 -17.16
CA GLY A 607 -8.01 -31.79 -15.85
C GLY A 607 -9.16 -32.77 -15.62
N ARG A 608 -9.12 -33.51 -14.51
CA ARG A 608 -10.17 -34.50 -14.18
C ARG A 608 -11.38 -33.88 -13.46
N LEU A 609 -11.24 -32.66 -12.95
CA LEU A 609 -12.28 -31.94 -12.20
C LEU A 609 -13.01 -30.98 -13.15
N GLY A 610 -14.32 -30.77 -12.95
CA GLY A 610 -15.05 -29.73 -13.69
C GLY A 610 -14.30 -28.40 -13.64
N GLY A 611 -14.11 -27.73 -14.78
CA GLY A 611 -13.36 -26.47 -14.85
C GLY A 611 -11.83 -26.59 -14.82
N ALA A 612 -11.27 -27.78 -14.54
CA ALA A 612 -9.83 -27.91 -14.41
C ALA A 612 -9.09 -27.95 -15.75
N VAL A 613 -7.95 -27.27 -15.76
CA VAL A 613 -6.89 -27.36 -16.77
C VAL A 613 -5.57 -27.57 -16.04
N LEU A 614 -4.83 -28.60 -16.41
CA LEU A 614 -3.49 -28.87 -15.89
C LEU A 614 -2.47 -28.29 -16.87
N LEU A 615 -1.63 -27.39 -16.37
CA LEU A 615 -0.60 -26.70 -17.12
C LEU A 615 0.76 -27.33 -16.83
N HIS A 616 1.53 -27.56 -17.88
CA HIS A 616 2.87 -28.13 -17.82
C HIS A 616 3.82 -27.21 -18.56
N TRP A 617 4.95 -26.84 -17.95
CA TRP A 617 5.98 -26.08 -18.65
C TRP A 617 7.36 -26.34 -18.08
N ALA A 618 8.38 -25.88 -18.78
CA ALA A 618 9.75 -25.84 -18.27
C ALA A 618 10.34 -24.45 -18.44
N LEU A 619 11.29 -24.11 -17.58
CA LEU A 619 12.10 -22.91 -17.72
C LEU A 619 13.39 -23.20 -18.46
N THR A 620 13.64 -22.46 -19.53
CA THR A 620 14.95 -22.42 -20.18
C THR A 620 15.69 -21.19 -19.67
N ASN A 621 16.61 -21.41 -18.72
CA ASN A 621 17.35 -20.31 -18.10
C ASN A 621 18.72 -20.14 -18.78
N ALA A 622 18.84 -19.13 -19.65
CA ALA A 622 20.08 -18.83 -20.37
C ALA A 622 21.10 -17.99 -19.56
N GLY A 623 20.71 -17.47 -18.37
CA GLY A 623 21.50 -16.44 -17.67
C GLY A 623 21.66 -16.58 -16.16
N GLY A 624 21.10 -17.62 -15.52
CA GLY A 624 21.26 -17.86 -14.08
C GLY A 624 20.38 -16.99 -13.16
N ALA A 625 19.42 -16.22 -13.71
CA ALA A 625 18.45 -15.45 -12.93
C ALA A 625 17.27 -16.32 -12.47
N SER A 626 16.80 -16.15 -11.23
CA SER A 626 15.70 -16.94 -10.65
C SER A 626 14.33 -16.35 -10.99
N VAL A 627 13.37 -17.20 -11.38
CA VAL A 627 11.95 -16.82 -11.50
C VAL A 627 11.34 -16.79 -10.10
N ASP A 628 10.75 -15.64 -9.76
CA ASP A 628 10.07 -15.40 -8.49
C ASP A 628 8.58 -15.75 -8.56
N ARG A 629 7.94 -15.50 -9.70
CA ARG A 629 6.52 -15.83 -9.92
C ARG A 629 6.18 -16.03 -11.39
N TYR A 630 5.03 -16.64 -11.64
CA TYR A 630 4.43 -16.77 -12.97
C TYR A 630 3.04 -16.18 -13.01
N LEU A 631 2.74 -15.41 -14.07
CA LEU A 631 1.40 -14.94 -14.37
C LEU A 631 0.81 -15.80 -15.50
N VAL A 632 -0.30 -16.47 -15.21
CA VAL A 632 -1.08 -17.24 -16.17
C VAL A 632 -2.30 -16.43 -16.56
N GLN A 633 -2.48 -16.20 -17.85
CA GLN A 633 -3.67 -15.55 -18.39
C GLN A 633 -4.45 -16.56 -19.23
N ALA A 634 -5.76 -16.68 -18.98
CA ALA A 634 -6.66 -17.52 -19.74
C ALA A 634 -7.77 -16.65 -20.33
N ALA A 635 -7.71 -16.42 -21.65
CA ALA A 635 -8.74 -15.69 -22.39
C ALA A 635 -9.77 -16.67 -22.96
N SER A 636 -11.05 -16.47 -22.66
CA SER A 636 -12.10 -17.33 -23.21
C SER A 636 -12.14 -17.24 -24.74
N VAL A 637 -12.23 -18.38 -25.42
CA VAL A 637 -12.40 -18.42 -26.89
C VAL A 637 -13.76 -17.89 -27.29
N GLU A 638 -14.79 -18.06 -26.45
CA GLU A 638 -16.16 -17.60 -26.71
C GLU A 638 -16.36 -16.13 -26.35
N LYS A 639 -15.65 -15.64 -25.32
CA LYS A 639 -15.69 -14.25 -24.84
C LYS A 639 -14.27 -13.72 -24.63
N PRO A 640 -13.55 -13.34 -25.69
CA PRO A 640 -12.15 -12.94 -25.61
C PRO A 640 -11.88 -11.74 -24.69
N GLU A 641 -12.91 -10.93 -24.43
CA GLU A 641 -12.88 -9.83 -23.47
C GLU A 641 -12.83 -10.29 -21.99
N HIS A 642 -13.18 -11.54 -21.71
CA HIS A 642 -13.13 -12.12 -20.38
C HIS A 642 -11.81 -12.89 -20.20
N ILE A 643 -10.90 -12.27 -19.45
CA ILE A 643 -9.56 -12.81 -19.18
C ILE A 643 -9.46 -13.13 -17.69
N GLU A 644 -9.22 -14.40 -17.39
CA GLU A 644 -8.87 -14.82 -16.04
C GLU A 644 -7.36 -14.77 -15.84
N VAL A 645 -6.92 -14.20 -14.71
CA VAL A 645 -5.50 -14.08 -14.36
C VAL A 645 -5.24 -14.86 -13.07
N ARG A 646 -4.15 -15.63 -13.04
CA ARG A 646 -3.67 -16.40 -11.89
C ARG A 646 -2.17 -16.21 -11.70
N GLU A 647 -1.74 -16.11 -10.45
CA GLU A 647 -0.33 -15.98 -10.08
C GLU A 647 0.14 -17.25 -9.35
N PHE A 648 1.33 -17.73 -9.69
CA PHE A 648 1.99 -18.83 -9.02
C PHE A 648 3.33 -18.38 -8.46
N GLY A 649 3.65 -18.83 -7.25
CA GLY A 649 4.94 -18.56 -6.60
C GLY A 649 6.15 -19.17 -7.33
N PRO A 650 7.35 -19.06 -6.77
CA PRO A 650 8.61 -19.25 -7.48
C PRO A 650 8.82 -20.66 -8.00
N ALA A 651 9.69 -20.77 -9.02
CA ALA A 651 10.09 -22.05 -9.59
C ALA A 651 10.77 -22.94 -8.55
N VAL A 652 10.50 -24.25 -8.57
CA VAL A 652 11.08 -25.20 -7.62
C VAL A 652 12.58 -25.36 -7.83
N GLN A 653 13.06 -25.35 -9.09
CA GLN A 653 14.46 -25.14 -9.52
C GLN A 653 14.54 -24.81 -11.03
N PRO A 654 15.55 -24.06 -11.53
CA PRO A 654 15.76 -23.86 -12.96
C PRO A 654 15.94 -25.19 -13.73
N GLY A 655 15.15 -25.41 -14.78
CA GLY A 655 15.21 -26.61 -15.62
C GLY A 655 14.35 -27.80 -15.15
N ALA A 656 13.64 -27.69 -14.03
CA ALA A 656 12.60 -28.63 -13.65
C ALA A 656 11.33 -28.41 -14.49
N ASP A 657 10.63 -29.49 -14.83
CA ASP A 657 9.27 -29.40 -15.36
C ASP A 657 8.33 -28.99 -14.21
N GLU A 658 7.55 -27.95 -14.46
CA GLU A 658 6.57 -27.38 -13.53
C GLU A 658 5.17 -27.83 -13.95
N GLU A 659 4.37 -28.20 -12.96
CA GLU A 659 2.97 -28.55 -13.12
C GLU A 659 2.13 -27.64 -12.22
N ARG A 660 1.10 -27.00 -12.77
CA ARG A 660 0.09 -26.26 -11.99
C ARG A 660 -1.31 -26.53 -12.51
N LEU A 661 -2.23 -26.72 -11.57
CA LEU A 661 -3.66 -26.82 -11.86
C LEU A 661 -4.27 -25.41 -11.84
N ILE A 662 -5.02 -25.06 -12.89
CA ILE A 662 -5.88 -23.87 -12.91
C ILE A 662 -7.34 -24.28 -13.05
N LEU A 663 -8.24 -23.50 -12.45
CA LEU A 663 -9.69 -23.68 -12.54
C LEU A 663 -10.30 -22.53 -13.33
N LEU A 664 -11.09 -22.88 -14.34
CA LEU A 664 -11.76 -22.01 -15.30
C LEU A 664 -13.24 -22.41 -15.41
N GLU A 665 -14.05 -21.67 -16.18
CA GLU A 665 -15.45 -22.04 -16.42
C GLU A 665 -15.55 -23.45 -17.06
N PRO A 666 -16.30 -24.40 -16.46
CA PRO A 666 -16.37 -25.78 -16.95
C PRO A 666 -16.88 -25.90 -18.40
N GLY A 667 -16.20 -26.71 -19.19
CA GLY A 667 -16.57 -26.98 -20.60
C GLY A 667 -16.22 -25.85 -21.57
N GLN A 668 -15.67 -24.74 -21.09
CA GLN A 668 -15.22 -23.63 -21.94
C GLN A 668 -13.80 -23.89 -22.48
N SER A 669 -13.53 -23.30 -23.64
CA SER A 669 -12.19 -23.33 -24.24
C SER A 669 -11.52 -21.98 -24.05
N TYR A 670 -10.22 -22.01 -23.77
CA TYR A 670 -9.41 -20.86 -23.44
C TYR A 670 -8.11 -20.86 -24.24
N ASN A 671 -7.64 -19.65 -24.55
CA ASN A 671 -6.28 -19.39 -24.97
C ASN A 671 -5.47 -19.02 -23.72
N VAL A 672 -4.50 -19.87 -23.37
CA VAL A 672 -3.71 -19.73 -22.16
C VAL A 672 -2.29 -19.29 -22.50
N THR A 673 -1.76 -18.33 -21.76
CA THR A 673 -0.37 -17.88 -21.81
C THR A 673 0.24 -17.89 -20.41
N ILE A 674 1.57 -18.06 -20.33
CA ILE A 674 2.35 -17.95 -19.10
C ILE A 674 3.44 -16.90 -19.29
N THR A 675 3.59 -16.01 -18.31
CA THR A 675 4.63 -14.99 -18.28
C THR A 675 5.43 -15.10 -16.97
N PRO A 676 6.74 -15.38 -17.01
CA PRO A 676 7.56 -15.43 -15.80
C PRO A 676 8.01 -14.02 -15.38
N TYR A 677 8.19 -13.82 -14.08
CA TYR A 677 8.74 -12.61 -13.48
C TYR A 677 9.91 -12.97 -12.57
N ASP A 678 10.94 -12.13 -12.52
CA ASP A 678 12.00 -12.27 -11.52
C ASP A 678 11.67 -11.56 -10.20
N ALA A 679 12.55 -11.75 -9.21
CA ALA A 679 12.38 -11.18 -7.88
C ALA A 679 12.45 -9.65 -7.88
N GLN A 680 12.85 -9.01 -8.98
CA GLN A 680 12.88 -7.56 -9.15
C GLN A 680 11.65 -7.06 -9.90
N GLY A 681 10.76 -7.95 -10.36
CA GLY A 681 9.53 -7.62 -11.09
C GLY A 681 9.71 -7.50 -12.60
N HIS A 682 10.88 -7.86 -13.16
CA HIS A 682 11.09 -7.85 -14.60
C HIS A 682 10.25 -8.91 -15.31
N ILE A 683 9.72 -8.57 -16.49
CA ILE A 683 8.82 -9.42 -17.26
C ILE A 683 9.62 -10.26 -18.26
N GLY A 684 9.42 -11.58 -18.24
CA GLY A 684 9.96 -12.49 -19.24
C GLY A 684 9.13 -12.56 -20.50
N PRO A 685 9.66 -13.17 -21.58
CA PRO A 685 8.86 -13.44 -22.76
C PRO A 685 7.65 -14.31 -22.38
N THR A 686 6.46 -13.78 -22.64
CA THR A 686 5.22 -14.54 -22.55
C THR A 686 5.29 -15.73 -23.49
N SER A 687 4.86 -16.90 -23.01
CA SER A 687 4.79 -18.11 -23.81
C SER A 687 3.91 -17.91 -25.05
N PRO A 688 4.11 -18.70 -26.12
CA PRO A 688 3.08 -18.86 -27.12
C PRO A 688 1.74 -19.22 -26.47
N SER A 689 0.65 -18.67 -27.01
CA SER A 689 -0.69 -19.04 -26.57
C SER A 689 -0.97 -20.50 -26.94
N ILE A 690 -1.49 -21.27 -26.00
CA ILE A 690 -1.96 -22.63 -26.23
C ILE A 690 -3.46 -22.73 -25.97
N ALA A 691 -4.14 -23.59 -26.71
CA ALA A 691 -5.54 -23.89 -26.47
C ALA A 691 -5.66 -24.87 -25.30
N ALA A 692 -6.54 -24.57 -24.35
CA ALA A 692 -6.93 -25.47 -23.28
C ALA A 692 -8.45 -25.55 -23.20
N THR A 693 -8.98 -26.76 -23.00
CA THR A 693 -10.41 -26.94 -22.73
C THR A 693 -10.57 -27.34 -21.27
N ALA A 694 -11.27 -26.52 -20.52
CA ALA A 694 -11.60 -26.79 -19.13
C ALA A 694 -12.53 -28.00 -19.06
N ALA A 695 -12.28 -28.92 -18.12
CA ALA A 695 -13.03 -30.17 -18.09
C ALA A 695 -14.53 -29.93 -17.97
N GLN A 696 -15.30 -30.66 -18.78
CA GLN A 696 -16.74 -30.63 -18.71
C GLN A 696 -17.21 -31.42 -17.49
N GLY A 697 -18.12 -30.83 -16.71
CA GLY A 697 -18.70 -31.48 -15.54
C GLY A 697 -19.02 -30.46 -14.47
N VAL A 698 -19.86 -30.87 -13.51
CA VAL A 698 -20.00 -30.13 -12.26
C VAL A 698 -18.69 -30.28 -11.51
N LEU A 699 -18.21 -29.21 -10.89
CA LEU A 699 -17.05 -29.26 -10.01
C LEU A 699 -17.48 -30.15 -8.82
N THR A 700 -17.19 -31.45 -8.90
CA THR A 700 -17.36 -32.42 -7.81
C THR A 700 -15.97 -32.95 -7.54
N ARG A 701 -15.26 -32.32 -6.60
CA ARG A 701 -13.93 -32.76 -6.20
C ARG A 701 -14.09 -33.79 -5.09
N VAL A 702 -13.49 -34.95 -5.29
CA VAL A 702 -13.32 -35.94 -4.22
C VAL A 702 -12.28 -35.36 -3.25
N ALA A 703 -12.69 -35.13 -2.02
CA ALA A 703 -11.83 -34.69 -0.93
C ALA A 703 -10.96 -35.86 -0.43
N TYR A 704 -11.53 -37.08 -0.37
CA TYR A 704 -10.83 -38.31 -0.01
C TYR A 704 -11.43 -39.51 -0.75
N ASP A 705 -10.58 -40.27 -1.43
CA ASP A 705 -10.82 -41.66 -1.82
C ASP A 705 -9.91 -42.56 -0.97
N PHE A 706 -10.40 -43.74 -0.56
CA PHE A 706 -9.64 -44.66 0.29
C PHE A 706 -8.92 -45.74 -0.54
N GLU A 707 -8.84 -45.56 -1.87
CA GLU A 707 -8.39 -46.60 -2.82
C GLU A 707 -6.93 -47.02 -2.61
N ASN A 708 -6.08 -46.10 -2.15
CA ASN A 708 -4.68 -46.38 -1.81
C ASN A 708 -4.49 -46.99 -0.41
N GLY A 709 -5.58 -47.27 0.32
CA GLY A 709 -5.55 -47.78 1.69
C GLY A 709 -5.20 -46.73 2.75
N SER A 710 -5.03 -45.47 2.37
CA SER A 710 -4.73 -44.36 3.26
C SER A 710 -6.01 -43.76 3.84
N PHE A 711 -5.95 -43.39 5.12
CA PHE A 711 -6.93 -42.51 5.77
C PHE A 711 -6.23 -41.22 6.25
N ASP A 712 -5.08 -40.89 5.64
CA ASP A 712 -4.28 -39.72 5.99
C ASP A 712 -5.17 -38.46 6.00
N GLY A 713 -5.02 -37.66 7.05
CA GLY A 713 -5.86 -36.50 7.32
C GLY A 713 -6.99 -36.76 8.33
N TRP A 714 -7.53 -37.98 8.40
CA TRP A 714 -8.59 -38.30 9.36
C TRP A 714 -8.04 -38.44 10.78
N LYS A 715 -8.67 -37.76 11.74
CA LYS A 715 -8.28 -37.82 13.16
C LYS A 715 -9.48 -38.12 14.05
N ALA A 716 -9.34 -39.13 14.91
CA ALA A 716 -10.26 -39.37 16.01
C ALA A 716 -9.91 -38.44 17.19
N SER A 717 -10.93 -37.91 17.86
CA SER A 717 -10.74 -37.04 19.02
C SER A 717 -10.25 -37.79 20.26
N ASP A 718 -10.50 -39.10 20.34
CA ASP A 718 -10.09 -39.94 21.46
C ASP A 718 -9.98 -41.43 21.06
N LYS A 719 -9.58 -42.26 22.04
CA LYS A 719 -9.41 -43.72 21.91
C LYS A 719 -10.73 -44.50 21.77
N HIS A 720 -11.88 -43.85 21.88
CA HIS A 720 -13.20 -44.48 21.76
C HIS A 720 -13.67 -44.58 20.31
N LEU A 721 -12.92 -44.01 19.37
CA LEU A 721 -13.08 -44.16 17.93
C LEU A 721 -11.84 -44.86 17.35
N LEU A 722 -12.00 -46.06 16.83
CA LEU A 722 -10.95 -46.82 16.16
C LEU A 722 -11.18 -46.76 14.64
N LEU A 723 -10.16 -46.29 13.93
CA LEU A 723 -10.19 -46.09 12.48
C LEU A 723 -9.36 -47.16 11.78
N SER A 724 -9.92 -47.74 10.74
CA SER A 724 -9.20 -48.62 9.83
C SER A 724 -9.79 -48.52 8.43
N VAL A 725 -8.97 -48.68 7.41
CA VAL A 725 -9.48 -48.84 6.04
C VAL A 725 -9.68 -50.33 5.80
N VAL A 726 -10.89 -50.72 5.41
CA VAL A 726 -11.24 -52.12 5.18
C VAL A 726 -11.90 -52.28 3.81
N PRO A 727 -11.70 -53.43 3.13
CA PRO A 727 -12.40 -53.70 1.88
C PRO A 727 -13.90 -53.91 2.14
N THR A 728 -14.74 -53.31 1.30
CA THR A 728 -16.21 -53.45 1.30
C THR A 728 -16.71 -53.95 -0.05
N ASP A 729 -18.03 -54.11 -0.19
CA ASP A 729 -18.70 -54.45 -1.44
C ASP A 729 -18.55 -53.39 -2.55
N ARG A 730 -18.06 -52.19 -2.22
CA ARG A 730 -17.83 -51.07 -3.16
C ARG A 730 -16.38 -50.65 -3.33
N GLY A 731 -15.44 -51.33 -2.66
CA GLY A 731 -14.03 -50.93 -2.59
C GLY A 731 -13.59 -50.65 -1.16
N PRO A 732 -12.35 -50.18 -0.96
CA PRO A 732 -11.86 -49.78 0.36
C PRO A 732 -12.69 -48.63 0.93
N ALA A 733 -13.07 -48.71 2.22
CA ALA A 733 -13.78 -47.66 2.92
C ALA A 733 -13.23 -47.49 4.34
N LEU A 734 -13.41 -46.29 4.91
CA LEU A 734 -13.08 -46.04 6.30
C LEU A 734 -14.09 -46.74 7.20
N CYS A 735 -13.65 -47.77 7.92
CA CYS A 735 -14.37 -48.40 9.01
C CYS A 735 -14.12 -47.63 10.31
N VAL A 736 -15.22 -47.22 10.95
CA VAL A 736 -15.21 -46.55 12.25
C VAL A 736 -15.88 -47.47 13.26
N ASP A 737 -15.07 -48.03 14.16
CA ASP A 737 -15.54 -48.73 15.34
C ASP A 737 -15.64 -47.74 16.50
N PHE A 738 -16.81 -47.61 17.12
CA PHE A 738 -17.02 -46.67 18.23
C PHE A 738 -17.54 -47.34 19.50
N THR A 739 -17.01 -46.90 20.64
CA THR A 739 -17.45 -47.31 21.99
C THR A 739 -17.71 -46.06 22.82
N LYS A 740 -18.94 -45.55 22.77
CA LYS A 740 -19.33 -44.35 23.49
C LYS A 740 -19.75 -44.74 24.90
N GLN A 741 -19.07 -44.23 25.92
CA GLN A 741 -19.49 -44.38 27.31
C GLN A 741 -20.12 -43.06 27.79
N ASP A 742 -19.35 -41.98 27.80
CA ASP A 742 -19.78 -40.60 28.12
C ASP A 742 -19.03 -39.58 27.23
N GLY A 743 -19.57 -38.37 27.03
CA GLY A 743 -18.87 -37.25 26.36
C GLY A 743 -19.05 -37.14 24.83
N TRP A 744 -18.30 -36.19 24.23
CA TRP A 744 -18.31 -35.88 22.80
C TRP A 744 -17.08 -36.48 22.12
N ALA A 745 -17.26 -37.58 21.38
CA ALA A 745 -16.25 -38.12 20.48
C ALA A 745 -16.58 -37.71 19.04
N HIS A 746 -15.57 -37.27 18.29
CA HIS A 746 -15.71 -36.86 16.90
C HIS A 746 -14.59 -37.35 15.99
N LEU A 747 -14.91 -37.43 14.70
CA LEU A 747 -13.96 -37.59 13.61
C LEU A 747 -13.73 -36.23 12.97
N ALA A 748 -12.48 -35.83 12.80
CA ALA A 748 -12.10 -34.65 12.04
C ALA A 748 -11.59 -35.08 10.67
N VAL A 749 -12.14 -34.49 9.61
CA VAL A 749 -11.64 -34.61 8.24
C VAL A 749 -11.20 -33.23 7.72
N PRO A 750 -9.98 -33.06 7.19
CA PRO A 750 -9.51 -31.81 6.64
C PRO A 750 -10.28 -31.45 5.38
N LEU A 751 -10.66 -30.19 5.24
CA LEU A 751 -11.27 -29.62 4.05
C LEU A 751 -10.30 -28.69 3.34
N ASP A 752 -10.47 -28.56 2.04
CA ASP A 752 -9.86 -27.50 1.24
C ASP A 752 -10.78 -26.27 1.38
N PRO A 753 -10.32 -25.16 1.99
CA PRO A 753 -11.17 -24.01 2.27
C PRO A 753 -11.73 -23.34 1.00
N GLN A 754 -10.96 -23.34 -0.09
CA GLN A 754 -11.43 -22.83 -1.38
C GLN A 754 -12.56 -23.70 -1.93
N MET A 755 -12.48 -25.01 -1.71
CA MET A 755 -13.53 -25.94 -2.13
C MET A 755 -14.78 -25.83 -1.28
N ALA A 756 -14.63 -25.65 0.04
CA ALA A 756 -15.74 -25.39 0.94
C ALA A 756 -16.47 -24.07 0.61
N ALA A 757 -15.72 -23.04 0.16
CA ALA A 757 -16.29 -21.78 -0.34
C ALA A 757 -17.08 -21.96 -1.64
N LEU A 758 -16.57 -22.76 -2.56
CA LEU A 758 -17.16 -22.93 -3.90
C LEU A 758 -18.41 -23.82 -3.89
N HIS A 759 -18.56 -24.74 -2.93
CA HIS A 759 -19.58 -25.80 -2.95
C HIS A 759 -20.53 -25.70 -1.76
N ARG A 760 -21.82 -25.88 -1.99
CA ARG A 760 -22.85 -25.76 -0.95
C ARG A 760 -22.86 -26.96 0.00
N PHE A 761 -22.65 -28.16 -0.53
CA PHE A 761 -22.72 -29.40 0.23
C PHE A 761 -21.36 -30.07 0.34
N ILE A 762 -21.13 -30.71 1.49
CA ILE A 762 -20.16 -31.77 1.61
C ILE A 762 -20.95 -33.08 1.66
N THR A 763 -20.67 -33.99 0.74
CA THR A 763 -21.34 -35.28 0.64
C THR A 763 -20.45 -36.40 1.15
N LEU A 764 -21.04 -37.31 1.92
CA LEU A 764 -20.40 -38.54 2.39
C LEU A 764 -21.31 -39.71 2.07
N ARG A 765 -20.73 -40.85 1.70
CA ARG A 765 -21.50 -42.10 1.59
C ARG A 765 -21.27 -42.93 2.84
N ILE A 766 -22.35 -43.28 3.54
CA ILE A 766 -22.29 -43.95 4.85
C ILE A 766 -23.03 -45.29 4.79
N LYS A 767 -22.52 -46.30 5.50
CA LYS A 767 -23.20 -47.58 5.70
C LYS A 767 -23.10 -48.02 7.16
N GLY A 768 -24.21 -48.45 7.74
CA GLY A 768 -24.35 -48.79 9.16
C GLY A 768 -25.29 -47.83 9.88
N ARG A 769 -26.04 -48.34 10.85
CA ARG A 769 -26.99 -47.55 11.64
C ARG A 769 -26.26 -46.56 12.55
N VAL A 770 -26.17 -45.32 12.09
CA VAL A 770 -25.54 -44.23 12.83
C VAL A 770 -26.26 -42.91 12.55
N LYS A 771 -26.33 -42.05 13.55
CA LYS A 771 -26.71 -40.66 13.40
C LYS A 771 -25.50 -39.77 13.63
N LEU A 772 -25.16 -38.93 12.66
CA LEU A 772 -24.01 -38.04 12.71
C LEU A 772 -24.45 -36.58 12.73
N LEU A 773 -23.82 -35.79 13.59
CA LEU A 773 -23.92 -34.33 13.61
C LEU A 773 -22.63 -33.76 13.03
N GLY A 774 -22.73 -32.96 11.98
CA GLY A 774 -21.59 -32.29 11.36
C GLY A 774 -21.35 -30.90 11.96
N LYS A 775 -20.09 -30.47 12.10
CA LYS A 775 -19.72 -29.08 12.40
C LYS A 775 -18.52 -28.65 11.56
N LEU A 776 -18.52 -27.41 11.06
CA LEU A 776 -17.34 -26.84 10.39
C LEU A 776 -16.38 -26.22 11.41
N TRP A 777 -15.08 -26.32 11.13
CA TRP A 777 -14.04 -25.70 11.94
C TRP A 777 -13.19 -24.78 11.07
N SER A 778 -13.19 -23.49 11.42
CA SER A 778 -12.32 -22.44 10.85
C SER A 778 -11.02 -22.31 11.65
N THR A 779 -10.06 -21.48 11.24
CA THR A 779 -8.75 -21.36 11.92
C THR A 779 -8.89 -21.17 13.43
N ASP A 780 -9.86 -20.36 13.88
CA ASP A 780 -9.92 -19.91 15.27
C ASP A 780 -11.26 -20.18 15.99
N MET A 781 -12.32 -20.58 15.27
CA MET A 781 -13.64 -20.85 15.86
C MET A 781 -14.35 -22.09 15.30
N LEU A 782 -15.04 -22.80 16.20
CA LEU A 782 -16.05 -23.82 15.85
C LEU A 782 -17.29 -23.12 15.30
N GLN A 783 -17.68 -23.46 14.08
CA GLN A 783 -18.89 -22.91 13.45
C GLN A 783 -20.13 -23.70 13.90
N GLN A 784 -21.33 -23.14 13.65
CA GLN A 784 -22.62 -23.69 14.09
C GLN A 784 -22.87 -25.15 13.61
N ASP A 785 -23.74 -25.85 14.34
CA ASP A 785 -24.18 -27.21 14.04
C ASP A 785 -24.79 -27.30 12.63
N LEU A 786 -24.24 -28.20 11.80
CA LEU A 786 -24.89 -28.61 10.57
C LEU A 786 -26.03 -29.57 10.90
N GLN A 787 -26.93 -29.78 9.95
CA GLN A 787 -28.03 -30.74 10.11
C GLN A 787 -27.52 -32.15 10.47
N ALA A 788 -28.17 -32.79 11.44
CA ALA A 788 -27.88 -34.18 11.77
C ALA A 788 -28.39 -35.09 10.63
N VAL A 789 -27.57 -36.07 10.26
CA VAL A 789 -27.87 -37.05 9.20
C VAL A 789 -27.95 -38.45 9.78
N GLU A 790 -28.85 -39.27 9.27
CA GLU A 790 -29.07 -40.65 9.70
C GLU A 790 -28.79 -41.60 8.53
N SER A 791 -28.13 -42.73 8.82
CA SER A 791 -27.88 -43.82 7.87
C SER A 791 -28.44 -45.14 8.40
N ASP A 792 -28.75 -46.06 7.49
CA ASP A 792 -29.17 -47.43 7.78
C ASP A 792 -28.07 -48.45 7.45
N ASP A 793 -28.40 -49.75 7.37
CA ASP A 793 -27.44 -50.82 7.04
C ASP A 793 -27.10 -50.91 5.53
N GLN A 794 -27.63 -50.02 4.69
CA GLN A 794 -27.29 -49.87 3.28
C GLN A 794 -26.38 -48.66 3.06
N TRP A 795 -25.73 -48.60 1.89
CA TRP A 795 -24.96 -47.43 1.49
C TRP A 795 -25.91 -46.27 1.17
N THR A 796 -25.86 -45.21 1.99
CA THR A 796 -26.67 -44.01 1.89
C THR A 796 -25.77 -42.80 1.67
N GLU A 797 -26.08 -41.97 0.67
CA GLU A 797 -25.42 -40.66 0.51
C GLU A 797 -26.08 -39.65 1.44
N VAL A 798 -25.28 -39.04 2.31
CA VAL A 798 -25.69 -37.97 3.21
C VAL A 798 -25.05 -36.66 2.78
N ARG A 799 -25.77 -35.55 2.99
CA ARG A 799 -25.33 -34.22 2.60
C ARG A 799 -25.33 -33.29 3.79
N PHE A 800 -24.21 -32.64 4.04
CA PHE A 800 -24.11 -31.55 4.99
C PHE A 800 -24.22 -30.23 4.22
N ASP A 801 -25.32 -29.50 4.40
CA ASP A 801 -25.49 -28.17 3.81
C ASP A 801 -24.63 -27.18 4.60
N THR A 802 -23.55 -26.72 3.98
CA THR A 802 -22.63 -25.75 4.59
C THR A 802 -23.23 -24.34 4.69
N TRP A 803 -24.39 -24.08 4.07
CA TRP A 803 -25.09 -22.79 4.14
C TRP A 803 -26.17 -22.72 5.22
N LEU A 804 -26.57 -23.85 5.82
CA LEU A 804 -27.57 -23.88 6.90
C LEU A 804 -27.00 -23.50 8.28
N ALA A 805 -25.72 -23.19 8.38
CA ALA A 805 -25.18 -22.45 9.52
C ALA A 805 -25.62 -20.99 9.36
N THR A 806 -26.78 -20.67 9.94
CA THR A 806 -27.49 -19.40 9.75
C THR A 806 -26.79 -18.18 10.39
N ASP A 807 -25.72 -18.40 11.17
CA ASP A 807 -24.88 -17.36 11.78
C ASP A 807 -23.38 -17.55 11.42
N ILE A 808 -23.04 -17.78 10.15
CA ILE A 808 -21.64 -17.68 9.71
C ILE A 808 -21.21 -16.20 9.74
N ILE A 809 -20.49 -15.82 10.79
CA ILE A 809 -19.55 -14.70 10.80
C ILE A 809 -18.58 -14.92 9.63
N SER A 810 -18.20 -13.86 8.90
CA SER A 810 -17.16 -13.86 7.84
C SER A 810 -16.12 -14.97 7.99
N GLY A 811 -15.86 -15.79 6.95
CA GLY A 811 -14.84 -16.85 6.98
C GLY A 811 -15.29 -18.28 6.59
N ARG A 812 -16.37 -18.45 5.80
CA ARG A 812 -16.72 -19.78 5.23
C ARG A 812 -15.58 -20.34 4.37
N ASP A 813 -14.94 -19.45 3.64
CA ASP A 813 -13.73 -19.66 2.85
C ASP A 813 -12.49 -19.97 3.68
N GLU A 814 -12.60 -19.96 5.01
CA GLU A 814 -11.55 -20.33 5.96
C GLU A 814 -11.82 -21.67 6.67
N ALA A 815 -12.95 -22.32 6.37
CA ALA A 815 -13.30 -23.63 6.93
C ALA A 815 -12.35 -24.71 6.42
N HIS A 816 -11.52 -25.27 7.31
CA HIS A 816 -10.47 -26.20 6.96
C HIS A 816 -10.66 -27.61 7.54
N LYS A 817 -11.72 -27.85 8.35
CA LYS A 817 -12.13 -29.20 8.78
C LYS A 817 -13.65 -29.34 8.89
N LEU A 818 -14.14 -30.56 8.65
CA LEU A 818 -15.47 -31.03 9.06
C LEU A 818 -15.30 -31.97 10.25
N LEU A 819 -16.01 -31.69 11.34
CA LEU A 819 -16.10 -32.54 12.53
C LEU A 819 -17.40 -33.33 12.48
N LEU A 820 -17.32 -34.65 12.60
CA LEU A 820 -18.46 -35.57 12.62
C LEU A 820 -18.62 -36.18 14.00
N PHE A 821 -19.69 -35.83 14.70
CA PHE A 821 -20.04 -36.34 16.02
C PHE A 821 -21.10 -37.44 15.90
N VAL A 822 -20.92 -38.57 16.57
CA VAL A 822 -22.01 -39.55 16.72
C VAL A 822 -23.05 -38.99 17.71
N ASN A 823 -24.31 -38.90 17.29
CA ASN A 823 -25.38 -38.09 17.90
C ASN A 823 -25.44 -38.09 19.45
N PRO A 824 -25.63 -36.93 20.09
CA PRO A 824 -26.00 -36.84 21.50
C PRO A 824 -27.49 -37.17 21.69
N GLY A 825 -27.79 -38.35 22.26
CA GLY A 825 -29.16 -38.77 22.55
C GLY A 825 -29.27 -40.20 23.04
N GLU A 826 -28.35 -41.07 22.63
CA GLU A 826 -28.15 -42.38 23.24
C GLU A 826 -26.90 -42.29 24.13
N TRP A 827 -27.13 -42.16 25.44
CA TRP A 827 -26.03 -42.16 26.41
C TRP A 827 -25.60 -43.62 26.61
N SER A 828 -24.44 -43.93 26.03
CA SER A 828 -23.73 -45.22 25.98
C SER A 828 -24.15 -46.22 24.88
N GLY A 829 -23.16 -46.78 24.18
CA GLY A 829 -23.36 -47.78 23.12
C GLY A 829 -22.09 -48.13 22.34
N ASN A 830 -22.09 -49.30 21.70
CA ASN A 830 -21.05 -49.71 20.75
C ASN A 830 -21.66 -49.85 19.36
N GLY A 831 -20.94 -49.43 18.34
CA GLY A 831 -21.40 -49.59 16.96
C GLY A 831 -20.26 -49.52 15.97
N ARG A 832 -20.61 -49.79 14.71
CA ARG A 832 -19.72 -49.73 13.57
C ARG A 832 -20.46 -49.11 12.40
N PHE A 833 -19.79 -48.20 11.70
CA PHE A 833 -20.24 -47.70 10.42
C PHE A 833 -19.05 -47.50 9.48
N TYR A 834 -19.35 -47.35 8.20
CA TYR A 834 -18.37 -47.19 7.13
C TYR A 834 -18.62 -45.86 6.43
N ILE A 835 -17.55 -45.14 6.11
CA ILE A 835 -17.57 -43.95 5.25
C ILE A 835 -16.81 -44.28 3.97
N ASP A 836 -17.46 -44.04 2.85
CA ASP A 836 -16.94 -44.09 1.49
C ASP A 836 -17.06 -42.69 0.86
N ASP A 837 -16.23 -42.39 -0.14
CA ASP A 837 -16.16 -41.16 -0.95
C ASP A 837 -16.61 -39.87 -0.22
N VAL A 838 -15.67 -39.04 0.25
CA VAL A 838 -16.00 -37.67 0.68
C VAL A 838 -15.80 -36.72 -0.48
N SER A 839 -16.80 -35.91 -0.81
CA SER A 839 -16.74 -34.99 -1.95
C SER A 839 -17.46 -33.67 -1.68
N TYR A 840 -17.06 -32.65 -2.44
CA TYR A 840 -17.72 -31.34 -2.48
C TYR A 840 -18.78 -31.35 -3.59
N ALA A 841 -19.98 -30.82 -3.32
CA ALA A 841 -21.09 -30.77 -4.26
C ALA A 841 -21.85 -29.42 -4.19
N HIS A 842 -22.42 -28.98 -5.31
CA HIS A 842 -23.21 -27.75 -5.40
C HIS A 842 -24.67 -27.90 -4.94
#